data_AF-A0A1I1S9K8-F1
#
_entry.id   AF-A0A1I1S9K8-F1
#
_cell.length_a   1.000
_cell.length_b   1.000
_cell.length_c   1.000
_cell.angle_alpha   90.00
_cell.angle_beta   90.00
_cell.angle_gamma   90.00
#
_symmetry.space_group_name_H-M   'P 1'
#
loop_
_entity.id
_entity.type
_entity.pdbx_description
1 polymer ?
#
loop_
_entity_poly.entity_id
_entity_poly.type
_entity_poly.pdbx_seq_one_letter_code
_entity_poly.pdbx_strand_id
1 'polypeptide(L)'
;MQGHDARIARLLAFYRSAYLADSRDLNLDNLSTLQAGRLAWLDGREELANGALPLLALPPSIGAELERQQSLYQRELQLVYGVLPVCGRLSTESGPSTAFCAPLVYYEATLNNGSEGDAHLLAIDPSQPLANWRLLRQLIDDHNASLDDLPLPDAPIDAHVLGDLLGWISQRTRVTDVLAASGFPALEDQDAVAKALRRRSLSLRAAAVVALVPRGSGSRGIVHELQQLQETHEWSAPLRQLLGELQPAARQGESSPEALPAQLSNAQSLALANAARYPLSQISGPPGTGKSYTLAALALDRYLHGESVLLVSRSAQAVRVIGQKLREDFGLRDAVLESDGGSLQQTLRDRLASLLQGQVPNTPADVEQGLQRELRHLIKLERRQAKDLATRCGQALRWSRLILKAERGTLDVIRRLLLLPWVRWRVRDSVRPWALLDELRDCQQHRERLSRDYINARRASSLSGLLAEKRQLFVQYNQAIRARQSQRQLALFEDIDPQTLLTAFPIWVVTLDELHRLLPLKAGLFDVMVMDEATQCDIASALPAFQRCRRAVITGDARQLRHLSFLSRNREVQLLQRSGLPGEERERWSYRDNSVLDLVGLHLPEQSALTFLDEHFRSRPALIRFSNQWFYANRLRVMKERPSLAHCDSLQVQRLDGERARNGVNQVELEHVLQLIDEHITRYADSPVKPSIGVVSPFRDQVEAIRQRIAGLDLQRLRDFRVLVDTPYGFQGEERDLMIISFALDANASQAAVYLNRPDMFNVAITRARERQVVLFSGDERQLPTDHLLRRYLESAGEAPRPTHQQPEQDAFERALCAALQTHGVATWTRYPLAGLLLDVFCQRGDKCLAIDLIGFPGEGEGFLELERYRVLARAGLEVLPLSYGLWSQEPERALQALLQRL
;
A
#
# COMPACT_ATOMS: atom_id res chain seq x y z
N MET A 1 1.21 8.49 -35.96
CA MET A 1 0.25 8.79 -34.88
C MET A 1 -0.90 7.79 -34.81
N GLN A 2 -1.65 7.50 -35.90
CA GLN A 2 -2.82 6.60 -35.87
C GLN A 2 -2.58 5.16 -35.33
N GLY A 3 -1.37 4.62 -35.41
CA GLY A 3 -1.07 3.25 -34.92
C GLY A 3 -0.94 3.11 -33.40
N HIS A 4 -0.42 4.12 -32.69
CA HIS A 4 -0.28 4.08 -31.23
C HIS A 4 -1.61 4.26 -30.53
N ASP A 5 -2.43 5.20 -30.99
CA ASP A 5 -3.76 5.47 -30.44
C ASP A 5 -4.68 4.26 -30.60
N ALA A 6 -4.64 3.59 -31.77
CA ALA A 6 -5.38 2.36 -31.99
C ALA A 6 -4.94 1.22 -31.05
N ARG A 7 -3.65 1.12 -30.73
CA ARG A 7 -3.14 0.13 -29.78
C ARG A 7 -3.58 0.42 -28.35
N ILE A 8 -3.53 1.68 -27.92
CA ILE A 8 -4.03 2.11 -26.61
C ILE A 8 -5.51 1.76 -26.46
N ALA A 9 -6.34 2.07 -27.45
CA ALA A 9 -7.76 1.73 -27.43
C ALA A 9 -8.01 0.20 -27.28
N ARG A 10 -7.20 -0.63 -27.95
CA ARG A 10 -7.27 -2.10 -27.81
C ARG A 10 -6.86 -2.58 -26.43
N LEU A 11 -5.82 -1.99 -25.83
CA LEU A 11 -5.40 -2.30 -24.46
C LEU A 11 -6.47 -1.91 -23.44
N LEU A 12 -7.11 -0.75 -23.63
CA LEU A 12 -8.24 -0.31 -22.79
C LEU A 12 -9.43 -1.29 -22.89
N ALA A 13 -9.77 -1.72 -24.11
CA ALA A 13 -10.80 -2.74 -24.34
C ALA A 13 -10.46 -4.08 -23.66
N PHE A 14 -9.20 -4.51 -23.75
CA PHE A 14 -8.72 -5.70 -23.06
C PHE A 14 -8.86 -5.58 -21.54
N TYR A 15 -8.34 -4.51 -20.94
CA TYR A 15 -8.41 -4.32 -19.48
C TYR A 15 -9.83 -4.18 -18.97
N ARG A 16 -10.72 -3.54 -19.72
CA ARG A 16 -12.16 -3.52 -19.42
C ARG A 16 -12.77 -4.91 -19.42
N SER A 17 -12.50 -5.72 -20.45
CA SER A 17 -13.03 -7.07 -20.57
C SER A 17 -12.47 -8.00 -19.49
N ALA A 18 -11.16 -7.91 -19.20
CA ALA A 18 -10.51 -8.65 -18.13
C ALA A 18 -11.08 -8.26 -16.76
N TYR A 19 -11.29 -6.96 -16.51
CA TYR A 19 -11.92 -6.49 -15.29
C TYR A 19 -13.35 -7.00 -15.16
N LEU A 20 -14.17 -6.99 -16.21
CA LEU A 20 -15.52 -7.55 -16.17
C LEU A 20 -15.49 -9.05 -15.85
N ALA A 21 -14.61 -9.81 -16.50
CA ALA A 21 -14.46 -11.24 -16.29
C ALA A 21 -13.90 -11.62 -14.91
N ASP A 22 -13.07 -10.75 -14.31
CA ASP A 22 -12.50 -10.93 -12.97
C ASP A 22 -13.36 -10.29 -11.86
N SER A 23 -14.22 -9.33 -12.23
CA SER A 23 -15.01 -8.56 -11.29
C SER A 23 -15.92 -9.50 -10.52
N ARG A 24 -15.80 -9.41 -9.19
CA ARG A 24 -16.54 -10.22 -8.24
C ARG A 24 -18.03 -10.10 -8.53
N ASP A 25 -18.54 -11.15 -9.16
CA ASP A 25 -19.92 -11.51 -9.48
C ASP A 25 -20.98 -10.49 -9.07
N LEU A 26 -21.81 -10.12 -10.05
CA LEU A 26 -23.17 -9.66 -9.82
C LEU A 26 -23.80 -10.46 -8.67
N ASN A 27 -24.63 -9.83 -7.83
CA ASN A 27 -25.26 -10.52 -6.70
C ASN A 27 -26.34 -11.50 -7.20
N LEU A 28 -25.90 -12.55 -7.89
CA LEU A 28 -26.64 -13.67 -8.48
C LEU A 28 -26.61 -14.88 -7.55
N ASP A 29 -26.13 -14.69 -6.32
CA ASP A 29 -25.97 -15.72 -5.30
C ASP A 29 -27.32 -16.36 -4.97
N ASN A 30 -28.41 -15.58 -5.04
CA ASN A 30 -29.76 -16.11 -4.88
C ASN A 30 -30.83 -15.19 -5.51
N LEU A 31 -31.33 -15.58 -6.68
CA LEU A 31 -32.40 -14.91 -7.41
C LEU A 31 -33.69 -14.74 -6.60
N SER A 32 -33.94 -15.63 -5.63
CA SER A 32 -35.14 -15.54 -4.79
C SER A 32 -35.16 -14.34 -3.83
N THR A 33 -34.02 -13.65 -3.68
CA THR A 33 -33.90 -12.44 -2.84
C THR A 33 -34.19 -11.15 -3.59
N LEU A 34 -34.37 -11.21 -4.92
CA LEU A 34 -34.66 -10.04 -5.74
C LEU A 34 -36.09 -9.53 -5.49
N GLN A 35 -36.26 -8.21 -5.52
CA GLN A 35 -37.57 -7.58 -5.36
C GLN A 35 -38.52 -7.92 -6.53
N ALA A 36 -39.82 -7.92 -6.25
CA ALA A 36 -40.84 -8.12 -7.28
C ALA A 36 -40.69 -7.11 -8.43
N GLY A 37 -40.83 -7.58 -9.67
CA GLY A 37 -40.65 -6.76 -10.89
C GLY A 37 -39.20 -6.68 -11.39
N ARG A 38 -38.22 -7.28 -10.69
CA ARG A 38 -36.81 -7.32 -11.13
C ARG A 38 -36.38 -8.67 -11.70
N LEU A 39 -37.31 -9.60 -11.88
CA LEU A 39 -37.02 -10.95 -12.33
C LEU A 39 -38.23 -11.49 -13.08
N ALA A 40 -37.98 -12.13 -14.22
CA ALA A 40 -38.98 -12.88 -14.97
C ALA A 40 -38.38 -14.19 -15.50
N TRP A 41 -39.10 -15.29 -15.27
CA TRP A 41 -38.80 -16.58 -15.88
C TRP A 41 -39.33 -16.61 -17.30
N LEU A 42 -38.60 -17.30 -18.18
CA LEU A 42 -39.03 -17.52 -19.57
C LEU A 42 -39.51 -18.95 -19.74
N ASP A 43 -40.58 -19.10 -20.52
CA ASP A 43 -41.19 -20.39 -20.83
C ASP A 43 -40.95 -20.77 -22.30
N GLY A 44 -41.19 -22.05 -22.63
CA GLY A 44 -41.14 -22.53 -24.01
C GLY A 44 -39.78 -23.12 -24.38
N ARG A 45 -39.10 -22.52 -25.34
CA ARG A 45 -37.78 -22.99 -25.82
C ARG A 45 -36.76 -21.88 -25.63
N GLU A 46 -35.59 -22.24 -25.10
CA GLU A 46 -34.45 -21.33 -25.05
C GLU A 46 -33.96 -21.10 -26.48
N GLU A 47 -33.85 -19.85 -26.90
CA GLU A 47 -33.48 -19.50 -28.28
C GLU A 47 -32.30 -18.52 -28.36
N LEU A 48 -31.86 -17.94 -27.23
CA LEU A 48 -30.76 -16.97 -27.20
C LEU A 48 -29.42 -17.64 -26.91
N ALA A 49 -29.29 -18.29 -25.76
CA ALA A 49 -28.05 -18.91 -25.29
C ALA A 49 -27.63 -20.11 -26.15
N ASN A 50 -28.59 -20.81 -26.78
CA ASN A 50 -28.33 -21.85 -27.77
C ASN A 50 -28.08 -21.29 -29.20
N GLY A 51 -28.21 -19.98 -29.40
CA GLY A 51 -27.90 -19.29 -30.64
C GLY A 51 -28.93 -19.46 -31.77
N ALA A 52 -30.14 -19.96 -31.48
CA ALA A 52 -31.19 -20.11 -32.48
C ALA A 52 -31.73 -18.77 -33.01
N LEU A 53 -31.81 -17.76 -32.14
CA LEU A 53 -32.23 -16.40 -32.45
C LEU A 53 -31.21 -15.37 -31.91
N PRO A 54 -30.97 -14.27 -32.64
CA PRO A 54 -30.12 -13.19 -32.15
C PRO A 54 -30.85 -12.26 -31.17
N LEU A 55 -32.18 -12.24 -31.20
CA LEU A 55 -33.06 -11.38 -30.42
C LEU A 55 -34.29 -12.17 -29.99
N LEU A 56 -34.71 -11.98 -28.73
CA LEU A 56 -35.90 -12.61 -28.16
C LEU A 56 -36.91 -11.55 -27.76
N ALA A 57 -38.15 -11.65 -28.25
CA ALA A 57 -39.22 -10.76 -27.85
C ALA A 57 -39.73 -11.11 -26.45
N LEU A 58 -39.67 -10.15 -25.53
CA LEU A 58 -40.27 -10.31 -24.20
C LEU A 58 -41.76 -9.95 -24.21
N PRO A 59 -42.58 -10.60 -23.37
CA PRO A 59 -43.97 -10.19 -23.18
C PRO A 59 -44.07 -8.70 -22.79
N PRO A 60 -45.02 -7.92 -23.35
CA PRO A 60 -45.07 -6.47 -23.16
C PRO A 60 -45.09 -6.01 -21.69
N SER A 61 -45.80 -6.75 -20.83
CA SER A 61 -45.88 -6.47 -19.39
C SER A 61 -44.53 -6.65 -18.67
N ILE A 62 -43.74 -7.65 -19.07
CA ILE A 62 -42.42 -7.94 -18.51
C ILE A 62 -41.39 -6.94 -19.05
N GLY A 63 -41.38 -6.73 -20.37
CA GLY A 63 -40.45 -5.82 -21.02
C GLY A 63 -40.59 -4.39 -20.49
N ALA A 64 -41.82 -3.87 -20.39
CA ALA A 64 -42.07 -2.52 -19.90
C ALA A 64 -41.68 -2.35 -18.42
N GLU A 65 -41.94 -3.35 -17.57
CA GLU A 65 -41.55 -3.29 -16.16
C GLU A 65 -40.02 -3.32 -15.99
N LEU A 66 -39.32 -4.18 -16.75
CA LEU A 66 -37.86 -4.27 -16.71
C LEU A 66 -37.21 -3.00 -17.26
N GLU A 67 -37.70 -2.44 -18.38
CA GLU A 67 -37.21 -1.16 -18.92
C GLU A 67 -37.40 -0.01 -17.92
N ARG A 68 -38.58 0.05 -17.27
CA ARG A 68 -38.87 1.05 -16.23
C ARG A 68 -37.94 0.92 -15.03
N GLN A 69 -37.72 -0.29 -14.50
CA GLN A 69 -36.80 -0.50 -13.38
C GLN A 69 -35.35 -0.23 -13.79
N GLN A 70 -34.95 -0.63 -15.00
CA GLN A 70 -33.61 -0.40 -15.52
C GLN A 70 -33.32 1.08 -15.74
N SER A 71 -34.28 1.86 -16.23
CA SER A 71 -34.12 3.31 -16.42
C SER A 71 -34.04 4.07 -15.09
N LEU A 72 -34.86 3.70 -14.11
CA LEU A 72 -34.84 4.30 -12.76
C LEU A 72 -33.54 4.00 -12.00
N TYR A 73 -32.98 2.80 -12.19
CA TYR A 73 -31.81 2.30 -11.47
C TYR A 73 -30.67 1.95 -12.44
N GLN A 74 -30.45 2.75 -13.49
CA GLN A 74 -29.50 2.43 -14.57
C GLN A 74 -28.04 2.28 -14.08
N ARG A 75 -27.68 3.02 -13.01
CA ARG A 75 -26.40 2.93 -12.31
C ARG A 75 -26.41 1.94 -11.15
N GLU A 76 -27.52 1.27 -10.91
CA GLU A 76 -27.82 0.47 -9.73
C GLU A 76 -28.21 -0.97 -10.02
N LEU A 77 -28.57 -1.28 -11.25
CA LEU A 77 -28.98 -2.60 -11.69
C LEU A 77 -28.37 -2.89 -13.07
N GLN A 78 -28.18 -4.17 -13.37
CA GLN A 78 -27.84 -4.66 -14.71
C GLN A 78 -28.82 -5.72 -15.10
N LEU A 79 -29.20 -5.67 -16.37
CA LEU A 79 -30.01 -6.70 -16.98
C LEU A 79 -29.09 -7.88 -17.32
N VAL A 80 -29.47 -9.04 -16.83
CA VAL A 80 -28.73 -10.30 -16.99
C VAL A 80 -29.69 -11.34 -17.51
N TYR A 81 -29.22 -12.15 -18.44
CA TYR A 81 -29.90 -13.34 -18.92
C TYR A 81 -29.22 -14.58 -18.36
N GLY A 82 -29.88 -15.29 -17.45
CA GLY A 82 -29.35 -16.49 -16.81
C GLY A 82 -29.98 -17.76 -17.35
N VAL A 83 -29.20 -18.82 -17.48
CA VAL A 83 -29.65 -20.15 -17.90
C VAL A 83 -29.13 -21.22 -16.96
N LEU A 84 -29.81 -22.37 -16.99
CA LEU A 84 -29.45 -23.57 -16.22
C LEU A 84 -29.31 -23.30 -14.72
N PRO A 85 -30.35 -22.80 -14.02
CA PRO A 85 -30.23 -22.48 -12.61
C PRO A 85 -30.13 -23.72 -11.72
N VAL A 86 -29.31 -23.60 -10.67
CA VAL A 86 -29.25 -24.54 -9.56
C VAL A 86 -30.27 -24.11 -8.51
N CYS A 87 -31.20 -25.03 -8.20
CA CYS A 87 -32.32 -24.82 -7.30
C CYS A 87 -32.34 -25.87 -6.19
N GLY A 88 -32.63 -25.46 -4.96
CA GLY A 88 -32.84 -26.35 -3.83
C GLY A 88 -32.68 -25.61 -2.50
N ARG A 89 -32.20 -26.32 -1.48
CA ARG A 89 -31.82 -25.70 -0.20
C ARG A 89 -30.38 -26.02 0.15
N LEU A 90 -29.64 -24.99 0.56
CA LEU A 90 -28.26 -25.10 1.00
C LEU A 90 -28.22 -24.99 2.53
N SER A 91 -27.54 -25.90 3.22
CA SER A 91 -27.28 -25.81 4.66
C SER A 91 -25.89 -25.27 4.91
N THR A 92 -25.78 -24.11 5.54
CA THR A 92 -24.53 -23.66 6.18
C THR A 92 -24.27 -24.47 7.44
N GLU A 93 -23.03 -24.88 7.70
CA GLU A 93 -22.62 -25.78 8.81
C GLU A 93 -23.03 -25.31 10.23
N SER A 94 -23.58 -24.10 10.37
CA SER A 94 -24.03 -23.55 11.66
C SER A 94 -25.36 -22.74 11.56
N GLY A 95 -26.13 -22.88 10.48
CA GLY A 95 -27.30 -22.00 10.22
C GLY A 95 -28.52 -22.69 9.58
N PRO A 96 -29.69 -22.02 9.57
CA PRO A 96 -30.92 -22.57 9.00
C PRO A 96 -30.81 -22.77 7.48
N SER A 97 -31.41 -23.87 6.99
CA SER A 97 -31.44 -24.22 5.57
C SER A 97 -32.27 -23.20 4.75
N THR A 98 -31.60 -22.39 3.93
CA THR A 98 -32.22 -21.36 3.10
C THR A 98 -32.54 -21.90 1.71
N ALA A 99 -33.64 -21.42 1.12
CA ALA A 99 -33.96 -21.70 -0.27
C ALA A 99 -32.98 -20.94 -1.17
N PHE A 100 -32.51 -21.61 -2.21
CA PHE A 100 -31.37 -21.18 -3.01
C PHE A 100 -31.64 -21.39 -4.50
N CYS A 101 -31.57 -20.32 -5.29
CA CYS A 101 -31.79 -20.32 -6.74
C CYS A 101 -30.75 -19.43 -7.43
N ALA A 102 -29.87 -19.96 -8.24
CA ALA A 102 -28.87 -19.14 -8.94
C ALA A 102 -28.55 -19.72 -10.33
N PRO A 103 -28.41 -18.89 -11.38
CA PRO A 103 -28.08 -19.36 -12.72
C PRO A 103 -26.65 -19.91 -12.73
N LEU A 104 -26.43 -21.05 -13.40
CA LEU A 104 -25.08 -21.61 -13.57
C LEU A 104 -24.27 -20.78 -14.56
N VAL A 105 -24.89 -20.45 -15.70
CA VAL A 105 -24.34 -19.61 -16.76
C VAL A 105 -25.23 -18.40 -16.92
N TYR A 106 -24.63 -17.24 -17.16
CA TYR A 106 -25.36 -16.02 -17.45
C TYR A 106 -24.65 -15.16 -18.50
N TYR A 107 -25.40 -14.25 -19.08
CA TYR A 107 -24.96 -13.32 -20.11
C TYR A 107 -25.35 -11.91 -19.70
N GLU A 108 -24.51 -10.94 -20.05
CA GLU A 108 -24.96 -9.55 -20.04
C GLU A 108 -26.04 -9.39 -21.11
N ALA A 109 -27.17 -8.78 -20.74
CA ALA A 109 -28.29 -8.63 -21.64
C ALA A 109 -28.63 -7.15 -21.87
N THR A 110 -29.08 -6.84 -23.07
CA THR A 110 -29.59 -5.51 -23.44
C THR A 110 -31.03 -5.61 -23.86
N LEU A 111 -31.82 -4.61 -23.46
CA LEU A 111 -33.20 -4.47 -23.90
C LEU A 111 -33.26 -3.36 -24.96
N ASN A 112 -33.73 -3.70 -26.16
CA ASN A 112 -33.89 -2.77 -27.27
C ASN A 112 -35.39 -2.63 -27.62
N ASN A 113 -35.80 -1.44 -28.04
CA ASN A 113 -37.17 -1.21 -28.50
C ASN A 113 -37.26 -1.58 -29.99
N GLY A 114 -38.25 -2.39 -30.34
CA GLY A 114 -38.51 -2.80 -31.73
C GLY A 114 -38.97 -1.63 -32.59
N SER A 115 -38.79 -1.76 -33.91
CA SER A 115 -39.12 -0.73 -34.92
C SER A 115 -40.61 -0.33 -34.97
N GLU A 116 -41.50 -1.07 -34.32
CA GLU A 116 -42.95 -0.79 -34.22
C GLU A 116 -43.40 -0.29 -32.82
N GLY A 117 -42.46 0.00 -31.90
CA GLY A 117 -42.74 0.73 -30.66
C GLY A 117 -43.29 -0.08 -29.47
N ASP A 118 -43.95 -1.22 -29.70
CA ASP A 118 -44.60 -2.01 -28.64
C ASP A 118 -43.86 -3.31 -28.24
N ALA A 119 -42.76 -3.67 -28.92
CA ALA A 119 -42.02 -4.90 -28.65
C ALA A 119 -40.65 -4.61 -27.99
N HIS A 120 -40.42 -5.19 -26.81
CA HIS A 120 -39.10 -5.16 -26.14
C HIS A 120 -38.29 -6.40 -26.53
N LEU A 121 -37.17 -6.18 -27.19
CA LEU A 121 -36.29 -7.23 -27.71
C LEU A 121 -35.07 -7.39 -26.79
N LEU A 122 -34.92 -8.58 -26.22
CA LEU A 122 -33.77 -8.99 -25.43
C LEU A 122 -32.64 -9.47 -26.35
N ALA A 123 -31.43 -8.98 -26.16
CA ALA A 123 -30.23 -9.41 -26.87
C ALA A 123 -29.14 -9.82 -25.89
N ILE A 124 -28.32 -10.80 -26.28
CA ILE A 124 -27.11 -11.24 -25.58
C ILE A 124 -25.98 -11.47 -26.60
N ASP A 125 -24.73 -11.54 -26.14
CA ASP A 125 -23.62 -12.08 -26.94
C ASP A 125 -23.40 -13.56 -26.57
N PRO A 126 -23.86 -14.52 -27.39
CA PRO A 126 -23.76 -15.94 -27.08
C PRO A 126 -22.30 -16.46 -27.11
N SER A 127 -21.34 -15.69 -27.63
CA SER A 127 -19.90 -16.01 -27.59
C SER A 127 -19.21 -15.61 -26.27
N GLN A 128 -19.96 -14.97 -25.37
CA GLN A 128 -19.46 -14.46 -24.08
C GLN A 128 -20.30 -14.96 -22.89
N PRO A 129 -20.48 -16.27 -22.70
CA PRO A 129 -21.06 -16.76 -21.46
C PRO A 129 -20.13 -16.47 -20.28
N LEU A 130 -20.75 -16.14 -19.16
CA LEU A 130 -20.11 -15.99 -17.86
C LEU A 130 -20.64 -17.09 -16.96
N ALA A 131 -19.77 -17.78 -16.21
CA ALA A 131 -20.26 -18.65 -15.17
C ALA A 131 -20.48 -17.86 -13.88
N ASN A 132 -21.42 -18.33 -13.07
CA ASN A 132 -21.61 -17.82 -11.74
C ASN A 132 -20.58 -18.44 -10.78
N TRP A 133 -19.42 -17.78 -10.63
CA TRP A 133 -18.29 -18.34 -9.88
C TRP A 133 -18.55 -18.44 -8.39
N ARG A 134 -19.27 -17.48 -7.82
CA ARG A 134 -19.76 -17.56 -6.44
C ARG A 134 -20.65 -18.77 -6.20
N LEU A 135 -21.61 -19.04 -7.09
CA LEU A 135 -22.42 -20.25 -7.04
C LEU A 135 -21.52 -21.49 -7.02
N LEU A 136 -20.63 -21.62 -8.00
CA LEU A 136 -19.77 -22.80 -8.14
C LEU A 136 -18.88 -23.04 -6.91
N ARG A 137 -18.34 -21.98 -6.30
CA ARG A 137 -17.56 -22.08 -5.04
C ARG A 137 -18.38 -22.59 -3.86
N GLN A 138 -19.69 -22.28 -3.80
CA GLN A 138 -20.57 -22.78 -2.75
C GLN A 138 -20.99 -24.23 -2.97
N LEU A 139 -20.94 -24.70 -4.21
CA LEU A 139 -21.35 -26.03 -4.61
C LEU A 139 -20.23 -27.08 -4.54
N ILE A 140 -18.96 -26.68 -4.51
CA ILE A 140 -17.82 -27.62 -4.48
C ILE A 140 -17.66 -28.24 -3.09
N ASP A 141 -17.38 -29.55 -3.06
CA ASP A 141 -17.20 -30.33 -1.83
C ASP A 141 -15.78 -30.28 -1.23
N ASP A 142 -14.76 -29.93 -2.01
CA ASP A 142 -13.34 -30.03 -1.61
C ASP A 142 -12.62 -28.68 -1.74
N HIS A 143 -11.94 -28.24 -0.69
CA HIS A 143 -11.21 -26.97 -0.64
C HIS A 143 -10.04 -26.88 -1.63
N ASN A 144 -9.64 -28.01 -2.24
CA ASN A 144 -8.57 -28.11 -3.24
C ASN A 144 -9.03 -28.42 -4.68
N ALA A 145 -10.34 -28.58 -4.95
CA ALA A 145 -10.81 -28.84 -6.30
C ALA A 145 -10.62 -27.60 -7.19
N SER A 146 -9.83 -27.74 -8.24
CA SER A 146 -9.61 -26.66 -9.21
C SER A 146 -10.85 -26.45 -10.09
N LEU A 147 -11.23 -25.18 -10.27
CA LEU A 147 -12.25 -24.70 -11.21
C LEU A 147 -11.71 -24.53 -12.65
N ASP A 148 -10.43 -24.82 -12.87
CA ASP A 148 -9.70 -24.46 -14.11
C ASP A 148 -10.19 -25.20 -15.36
N ASP A 149 -10.97 -26.28 -15.20
CA ASP A 149 -11.48 -27.12 -16.29
C ASP A 149 -13.00 -27.13 -16.41
N LEU A 150 -13.71 -26.15 -15.81
CA LEU A 150 -15.13 -25.99 -16.10
C LEU A 150 -15.30 -25.79 -17.62
N PRO A 151 -16.09 -26.65 -18.30
CA PRO A 151 -16.35 -26.53 -19.73
C PRO A 151 -17.32 -25.37 -19.98
N LEU A 152 -16.83 -24.14 -19.80
CA LEU A 152 -17.57 -22.96 -20.20
C LEU A 152 -17.72 -22.95 -21.72
N PRO A 153 -18.91 -22.63 -22.24
CA PRO A 153 -19.10 -22.54 -23.68
C PRO A 153 -18.21 -21.41 -24.26
N ASP A 154 -17.47 -21.67 -25.33
CA ASP A 154 -16.89 -20.59 -26.16
C ASP A 154 -17.79 -20.29 -27.39
N ALA A 155 -18.94 -20.96 -27.46
CA ALA A 155 -19.96 -20.93 -28.50
C ALA A 155 -21.35 -21.10 -27.85
N PRO A 156 -22.47 -20.97 -28.59
CA PRO A 156 -23.80 -21.22 -28.02
C PRO A 156 -23.94 -22.61 -27.38
N ILE A 157 -24.78 -22.72 -26.35
CA ILE A 157 -24.95 -23.97 -25.58
C ILE A 157 -25.69 -25.00 -26.43
N ASP A 158 -24.94 -25.87 -27.08
CA ASP A 158 -25.45 -27.02 -27.83
C ASP A 158 -25.50 -28.30 -26.96
N ALA A 159 -25.95 -29.40 -27.55
CA ALA A 159 -26.08 -30.67 -26.84
C ALA A 159 -24.73 -31.24 -26.35
N HIS A 160 -23.62 -30.91 -27.02
CA HIS A 160 -22.30 -31.38 -26.63
C HIS A 160 -21.80 -30.62 -25.41
N VAL A 161 -21.84 -29.28 -25.46
CA VAL A 161 -21.48 -28.39 -24.35
C VAL A 161 -22.35 -28.68 -23.12
N LEU A 162 -23.66 -28.89 -23.33
CA LEU A 162 -24.56 -29.27 -22.25
C LEU A 162 -24.12 -30.59 -21.61
N GLY A 163 -23.78 -31.61 -22.42
CA GLY A 163 -23.29 -32.90 -21.92
C GLY A 163 -22.04 -32.76 -21.06
N ASP A 164 -21.07 -31.95 -21.50
CA ASP A 164 -19.83 -31.69 -20.76
C ASP A 164 -20.10 -30.95 -19.44
N LEU A 165 -20.97 -29.93 -19.45
CA LEU A 165 -21.39 -29.21 -18.25
C LEU A 165 -22.10 -30.13 -17.25
N LEU A 166 -23.03 -30.97 -17.70
CA LEU A 166 -23.74 -31.91 -16.84
C LEU A 166 -22.77 -32.92 -16.21
N GLY A 167 -21.84 -33.45 -17.00
CA GLY A 167 -20.81 -34.36 -16.52
C GLY A 167 -19.91 -33.72 -15.48
N TRP A 168 -19.43 -32.51 -15.75
CA TRP A 168 -18.56 -31.77 -14.83
C TRP A 168 -19.29 -31.45 -13.50
N ILE A 169 -20.52 -30.94 -13.55
CA ILE A 169 -21.31 -30.60 -12.37
C ILE A 169 -21.60 -31.84 -11.52
N SER A 170 -21.99 -32.94 -12.17
CA SER A 170 -22.28 -34.20 -11.48
C SER A 170 -21.08 -34.78 -10.72
N GLN A 171 -19.87 -34.55 -11.20
CA GLN A 171 -18.65 -35.15 -10.65
C GLN A 171 -17.97 -34.28 -9.59
N ARG A 172 -18.21 -32.96 -9.61
CA ARG A 172 -17.40 -31.99 -8.85
C ARG A 172 -18.18 -31.12 -7.89
N THR A 173 -19.50 -31.26 -7.84
CA THR A 173 -20.36 -30.41 -7.01
C THR A 173 -21.38 -31.20 -6.20
N ARG A 174 -21.95 -30.54 -5.20
CA ARG A 174 -23.06 -31.00 -4.34
C ARG A 174 -24.41 -31.13 -5.06
N VAL A 175 -24.46 -30.87 -6.37
CA VAL A 175 -25.71 -30.93 -7.15
C VAL A 175 -26.05 -32.40 -7.42
N THR A 176 -27.13 -32.86 -6.78
CA THR A 176 -27.52 -34.28 -6.80
C THR A 176 -28.33 -34.69 -8.03
N ASP A 177 -29.12 -33.77 -8.59
CA ASP A 177 -30.01 -34.03 -9.73
C ASP A 177 -29.64 -33.09 -10.88
N VAL A 178 -28.80 -33.60 -11.78
CA VAL A 178 -28.36 -32.89 -13.00
C VAL A 178 -29.16 -33.32 -14.23
N LEU A 179 -29.82 -34.48 -14.17
CA LEU A 179 -30.60 -35.02 -15.30
C LEU A 179 -31.83 -34.17 -15.62
N ALA A 180 -32.36 -33.44 -14.64
CA ALA A 180 -33.43 -32.47 -14.87
C ALA A 180 -33.05 -31.34 -15.85
N ALA A 181 -31.76 -31.08 -16.07
CA ALA A 181 -31.28 -30.11 -17.06
C ALA A 181 -31.07 -30.71 -18.46
N SER A 182 -31.18 -32.04 -18.63
CA SER A 182 -30.97 -32.71 -19.92
C SER A 182 -32.02 -32.36 -20.98
N GLY A 183 -33.17 -31.82 -20.56
CA GLY A 183 -34.22 -31.32 -21.45
C GLY A 183 -33.89 -30.00 -22.18
N PHE A 184 -32.81 -29.30 -21.79
CA PHE A 184 -32.40 -28.07 -22.44
C PHE A 184 -32.09 -28.30 -23.94
N PRO A 185 -32.61 -27.49 -24.88
CA PRO A 185 -33.15 -26.13 -24.70
C PRO A 185 -34.66 -26.03 -24.45
N ALA A 186 -35.40 -27.13 -24.25
CA ALA A 186 -36.80 -27.03 -23.81
C ALA A 186 -36.83 -26.54 -22.36
N LEU A 187 -37.49 -25.40 -22.12
CA LEU A 187 -37.54 -24.75 -20.83
C LEU A 187 -38.67 -25.31 -19.97
N GLU A 188 -38.37 -25.52 -18.70
CA GLU A 188 -39.35 -25.80 -17.66
C GLU A 188 -40.11 -24.53 -17.27
N ASP A 189 -41.37 -24.70 -16.86
CA ASP A 189 -42.19 -23.60 -16.37
C ASP A 189 -41.73 -23.08 -14.99
N GLN A 190 -42.18 -21.88 -14.64
CA GLN A 190 -41.92 -21.26 -13.34
C GLN A 190 -42.35 -22.16 -12.16
N ASP A 191 -43.43 -22.93 -12.30
CA ASP A 191 -43.95 -23.82 -11.26
C ASP A 191 -43.00 -24.99 -10.96
N ALA A 192 -42.35 -25.54 -11.98
CA ALA A 192 -41.34 -26.58 -11.83
C ALA A 192 -40.11 -26.06 -11.07
N VAL A 193 -39.64 -24.86 -11.39
CA VAL A 193 -38.54 -24.20 -10.66
C VAL A 193 -38.94 -23.93 -9.20
N ALA A 194 -40.16 -23.43 -8.98
CA ALA A 194 -40.68 -23.20 -7.63
C ALA A 194 -40.81 -24.49 -6.79
N LYS A 195 -41.15 -25.61 -7.41
CA LYS A 195 -41.16 -26.94 -6.76
C LYS A 195 -39.74 -27.40 -6.42
N ALA A 196 -38.77 -27.21 -7.33
CA ALA A 196 -37.37 -27.56 -7.09
C ALA A 196 -36.78 -26.80 -5.89
N LEU A 197 -37.12 -25.52 -5.73
CA LEU A 197 -36.68 -24.69 -4.60
C LEU A 197 -37.13 -25.19 -3.22
N ARG A 198 -38.22 -25.95 -3.15
CA ARG A 198 -38.74 -26.51 -1.89
C ARG A 198 -38.02 -27.79 -1.48
N ARG A 199 -37.27 -28.44 -2.38
CA ARG A 199 -36.55 -29.69 -2.13
C ARG A 199 -35.34 -29.45 -1.24
N ARG A 200 -34.98 -30.48 -0.45
CA ARG A 200 -33.78 -30.42 0.42
C ARG A 200 -32.48 -30.57 -0.35
N SER A 201 -32.49 -31.27 -1.48
CA SER A 201 -31.31 -31.49 -2.31
C SER A 201 -31.21 -30.45 -3.42
N LEU A 202 -29.99 -30.25 -3.92
CA LEU A 202 -29.71 -29.33 -5.03
C LEU A 202 -29.93 -30.02 -6.37
N SER A 203 -30.55 -29.32 -7.31
CA SER A 203 -30.86 -29.78 -8.66
C SER A 203 -30.56 -28.70 -9.70
N LEU A 204 -29.99 -29.09 -10.84
CA LEU A 204 -29.81 -28.22 -12.01
C LEU A 204 -31.05 -28.31 -12.89
N ARG A 205 -31.60 -27.17 -13.31
CA ARG A 205 -32.89 -27.10 -14.03
C ARG A 205 -32.71 -26.58 -15.44
N ALA A 206 -33.45 -27.11 -16.41
CA ALA A 206 -33.54 -26.54 -17.76
C ALA A 206 -34.47 -25.31 -17.76
N ALA A 207 -34.01 -24.19 -17.20
CA ALA A 207 -34.80 -22.96 -17.12
C ALA A 207 -33.96 -21.74 -17.53
N ALA A 208 -34.63 -20.68 -17.98
CA ALA A 208 -34.03 -19.41 -18.35
C ALA A 208 -34.73 -18.26 -17.64
N VAL A 209 -33.96 -17.22 -17.30
CA VAL A 209 -34.43 -16.10 -16.51
C VAL A 209 -33.81 -14.80 -16.99
N VAL A 210 -34.61 -13.75 -17.06
CA VAL A 210 -34.13 -12.38 -17.20
C VAL A 210 -34.26 -11.68 -15.86
N ALA A 211 -33.17 -11.07 -15.38
CA ALA A 211 -33.13 -10.45 -14.06
C ALA A 211 -32.38 -9.12 -14.06
N LEU A 212 -32.91 -8.16 -13.31
CA LEU A 212 -32.25 -6.93 -12.92
C LEU A 212 -31.57 -7.13 -11.57
N VAL A 213 -30.26 -7.35 -11.62
CA VAL A 213 -29.46 -7.63 -10.44
C VAL A 213 -28.62 -6.43 -10.02
N PRO A 214 -28.40 -6.22 -8.70
CA PRO A 214 -27.43 -5.24 -8.25
C PRO A 214 -26.06 -5.63 -8.79
N ARG A 215 -25.53 -4.87 -9.76
CA ARG A 215 -24.09 -4.89 -10.09
C ARG A 215 -23.25 -4.63 -8.84
N GLY A 216 -22.03 -5.17 -8.78
CA GLY A 216 -21.09 -4.84 -7.71
C GLY A 216 -20.92 -3.33 -7.56
N SER A 217 -21.11 -2.79 -6.35
CA SER A 217 -21.15 -1.34 -6.10
C SER A 217 -19.84 -0.59 -6.39
N GLY A 218 -18.72 -1.30 -6.56
CA GLY A 218 -17.42 -0.75 -6.99
C GLY A 218 -17.17 -0.88 -8.50
N SER A 219 -17.62 -1.98 -9.14
CA SER A 219 -17.27 -2.27 -10.54
C SER A 219 -17.96 -1.35 -11.54
N ARG A 220 -19.16 -0.84 -11.26
CA ARG A 220 -19.92 -0.02 -12.22
C ARG A 220 -19.23 1.26 -12.67
N GLY A 221 -18.79 2.05 -11.70
CA GLY A 221 -18.19 3.34 -11.98
C GLY A 221 -16.90 3.18 -12.76
N ILE A 222 -16.11 2.18 -12.37
CA ILE A 222 -14.86 1.82 -13.03
C ILE A 222 -15.12 1.33 -14.46
N VAL A 223 -16.06 0.40 -14.67
CA VAL A 223 -16.40 -0.10 -16.03
C VAL A 223 -16.89 1.03 -16.92
N HIS A 224 -17.74 1.91 -16.40
CA HIS A 224 -18.22 3.09 -17.15
C HIS A 224 -17.07 4.02 -17.52
N GLU A 225 -16.16 4.31 -16.59
CA GLU A 225 -14.98 5.13 -16.88
C GLU A 225 -14.02 4.47 -17.87
N LEU A 226 -13.84 3.14 -17.79
CA LEU A 226 -13.05 2.39 -18.76
C LEU A 226 -13.66 2.45 -20.15
N GLN A 227 -14.98 2.39 -20.26
CA GLN A 227 -15.68 2.61 -21.53
C GLN A 227 -15.47 4.03 -22.04
N GLN A 228 -15.61 5.05 -21.17
CA GLN A 228 -15.31 6.44 -21.55
C GLN A 228 -13.86 6.60 -22.03
N LEU A 229 -12.88 5.99 -21.35
CA LEU A 229 -11.47 6.01 -21.78
C LEU A 229 -11.27 5.40 -23.17
N GLN A 230 -12.01 4.32 -23.47
CA GLN A 230 -11.97 3.65 -24.76
C GLN A 230 -12.57 4.54 -25.88
N GLU A 231 -13.62 5.31 -25.57
CA GLU A 231 -14.31 6.20 -26.51
C GLU A 231 -13.57 7.53 -26.73
N THR A 232 -12.79 7.99 -25.75
CA THR A 232 -11.98 9.22 -25.87
C THR A 232 -10.76 9.05 -26.78
N HIS A 233 -10.33 10.14 -27.40
CA HIS A 233 -9.10 10.21 -28.22
C HIS A 233 -7.96 10.98 -27.53
N GLU A 234 -8.19 11.51 -26.33
CA GLU A 234 -7.23 12.31 -25.58
C GLU A 234 -6.90 11.65 -24.24
N TRP A 235 -5.78 10.91 -24.21
CA TRP A 235 -5.24 10.33 -22.98
C TRP A 235 -4.14 11.20 -22.38
N SER A 236 -4.13 11.26 -21.05
CA SER A 236 -3.07 11.92 -20.28
C SER A 236 -1.69 11.31 -20.53
N ALA A 237 -0.64 12.11 -20.34
CA ALA A 237 0.75 11.66 -20.47
C ALA A 237 1.08 10.39 -19.64
N PRO A 238 0.75 10.30 -18.34
CA PRO A 238 1.07 9.10 -17.57
C PRO A 238 0.29 7.87 -18.03
N LEU A 239 -0.96 8.03 -18.51
CA LEU A 239 -1.74 6.91 -19.07
C LEU A 239 -1.13 6.40 -20.39
N ARG A 240 -0.74 7.31 -21.30
CA ARG A 240 -0.03 6.96 -22.53
C ARG A 240 1.26 6.19 -22.24
N GLN A 241 2.02 6.67 -21.26
CA GLN A 241 3.27 6.01 -20.86
C GLN A 241 3.04 4.63 -20.26
N LEU A 242 2.06 4.47 -19.37
CA LEU A 242 1.67 3.19 -18.80
C LEU A 242 1.29 2.16 -19.89
N LEU A 243 0.67 2.63 -20.97
CA LEU A 243 0.23 1.81 -22.11
C LEU A 243 1.26 1.74 -23.24
N GLY A 244 2.53 2.09 -22.95
CA GLY A 244 3.67 1.79 -23.81
C GLY A 244 4.16 2.92 -24.72
N GLU A 245 3.59 4.11 -24.64
CA GLU A 245 4.05 5.29 -25.40
C GLU A 245 4.99 6.15 -24.55
N LEU A 246 6.29 6.12 -24.83
CA LEU A 246 7.30 6.91 -24.10
C LEU A 246 6.98 8.40 -24.13
N GLN A 247 6.89 9.00 -22.95
CA GLN A 247 6.67 10.44 -22.78
C GLN A 247 7.97 11.14 -22.35
N PRO A 248 8.27 12.32 -22.91
CA PRO A 248 9.46 13.06 -22.53
C PRO A 248 9.35 13.57 -21.09
N ALA A 249 10.46 13.50 -20.36
CA ALA A 249 10.57 14.15 -19.05
C ALA A 249 10.53 15.68 -19.20
N ALA A 250 9.98 16.38 -18.20
CA ALA A 250 10.07 17.82 -18.13
C ALA A 250 11.54 18.25 -18.02
N ARG A 251 11.91 19.36 -18.67
CA ARG A 251 13.30 19.86 -18.71
C ARG A 251 13.82 20.22 -17.32
N GLN A 252 12.98 20.80 -16.45
CA GLN A 252 13.25 21.06 -15.04
C GLN A 252 11.93 21.04 -14.27
N GLY A 253 11.78 20.13 -13.30
CA GLY A 253 10.69 20.18 -12.32
C GLY A 253 11.20 20.83 -11.04
N GLU A 254 10.51 21.85 -10.53
CA GLU A 254 10.91 22.52 -9.29
C GLU A 254 10.48 21.70 -8.06
N SER A 255 11.44 21.44 -7.18
CA SER A 255 11.23 20.79 -5.88
C SER A 255 12.08 21.50 -4.84
N SER A 256 11.50 21.72 -3.65
CA SER A 256 12.16 22.45 -2.57
C SER A 256 12.05 21.68 -1.25
N PRO A 257 12.70 20.50 -1.11
CA PRO A 257 12.62 19.67 0.10
C PRO A 257 12.99 20.42 1.38
N GLU A 258 13.93 21.37 1.27
CA GLU A 258 14.38 22.28 2.34
C GLU A 258 13.32 23.29 2.83
N ALA A 259 12.22 23.48 2.09
CA ALA A 259 11.10 24.30 2.53
C ALA A 259 10.09 23.52 3.39
N LEU A 260 10.23 22.18 3.48
CA LEU A 260 9.31 21.31 4.21
C LEU A 260 9.65 21.26 5.71
N PRO A 261 8.66 21.04 6.58
CA PRO A 261 8.86 20.90 8.02
C PRO A 261 9.30 19.46 8.37
N ALA A 262 10.32 18.98 7.66
CA ALA A 262 10.80 17.61 7.71
C ALA A 262 12.30 17.52 7.39
N GLN A 263 12.92 16.45 7.88
CA GLN A 263 14.23 15.98 7.43
C GLN A 263 14.04 14.76 6.55
N LEU A 264 14.37 14.90 5.27
CA LEU A 264 14.26 13.84 4.29
C LEU A 264 15.64 13.22 4.04
N SER A 265 15.68 11.92 3.77
CA SER A 265 16.87 11.29 3.23
C SER A 265 17.12 11.73 1.78
N ASN A 266 18.30 11.44 1.24
CA ASN A 266 18.60 11.68 -0.17
C ASN A 266 17.64 10.91 -1.09
N ALA A 267 17.29 9.66 -0.76
CA ALA A 267 16.34 8.87 -1.52
C ALA A 267 14.94 9.51 -1.50
N GLN A 268 14.48 9.98 -0.34
CA GLN A 268 13.19 10.67 -0.24
C GLN A 268 13.19 11.98 -1.03
N SER A 269 14.26 12.77 -0.94
CA SER A 269 14.41 14.03 -1.69
C SER A 269 14.46 13.80 -3.21
N LEU A 270 15.11 12.72 -3.65
CA LEU A 270 15.11 12.31 -5.05
C LEU A 270 13.71 11.91 -5.53
N ALA A 271 12.94 11.21 -4.71
CA ALA A 271 11.56 10.86 -5.04
C ALA A 271 10.69 12.12 -5.27
N LEU A 272 10.86 13.16 -4.45
CA LEU A 272 10.21 14.46 -4.64
C LEU A 272 10.64 15.13 -5.95
N ALA A 273 11.93 15.14 -6.27
CA ALA A 273 12.43 15.71 -7.52
C ALA A 273 11.90 14.95 -8.76
N ASN A 274 11.87 13.62 -8.69
CA ASN A 274 11.35 12.77 -9.76
C ASN A 274 9.86 13.00 -10.01
N ALA A 275 9.08 13.20 -8.94
CA ALA A 275 7.67 13.53 -9.04
C ALA A 275 7.38 14.88 -9.73
N ALA A 276 8.31 15.84 -9.68
CA ALA A 276 8.18 17.09 -10.42
C ALA A 276 8.51 16.91 -11.91
N ARG A 277 9.46 16.02 -12.20
CA ARG A 277 10.14 15.93 -13.50
C ARG A 277 9.50 14.94 -14.46
N TYR A 278 9.13 13.75 -14.00
CA TYR A 278 8.72 12.66 -14.87
C TYR A 278 7.20 12.55 -14.97
N PRO A 279 6.63 12.33 -16.18
CA PRO A 279 5.21 11.98 -16.34
C PRO A 279 4.84 10.74 -15.52
N LEU A 280 5.74 9.75 -15.47
CA LEU A 280 5.58 8.54 -14.66
C LEU A 280 6.88 8.24 -13.91
N SER A 281 6.78 8.06 -12.59
CA SER A 281 7.90 7.69 -11.72
C SER A 281 7.49 6.64 -10.70
N GLN A 282 8.47 5.93 -10.12
CA GLN A 282 8.24 4.83 -9.21
C GLN A 282 9.06 4.96 -7.92
N ILE A 283 8.44 4.69 -6.78
CA ILE A 283 9.10 4.59 -5.48
C ILE A 283 8.97 3.16 -4.97
N SER A 284 10.09 2.43 -4.93
CA SER A 284 10.18 1.16 -4.22
C SER A 284 10.37 1.42 -2.73
N GLY A 285 9.34 1.09 -1.94
CA GLY A 285 9.31 1.32 -0.51
C GLY A 285 9.17 0.01 0.28
N PRO A 286 10.29 -0.67 0.61
CA PRO A 286 10.32 -1.83 1.51
C PRO A 286 9.64 -1.56 2.87
N PRO A 287 9.29 -2.60 3.65
CA PRO A 287 8.56 -2.42 4.90
C PRO A 287 9.36 -1.56 5.88
N GLY A 288 8.69 -0.60 6.52
CA GLY A 288 9.30 0.27 7.52
C GLY A 288 10.22 1.36 6.98
N THR A 289 10.24 1.63 5.68
CA THR A 289 11.14 2.63 5.06
C THR A 289 10.61 4.08 5.04
N GLY A 290 9.51 4.34 5.75
CA GLY A 290 8.88 5.65 5.78
C GLY A 290 8.12 6.02 4.51
N LYS A 291 7.71 5.04 3.68
CA LYS A 291 6.95 5.27 2.44
C LYS A 291 5.81 6.29 2.60
N SER A 292 4.84 6.05 3.50
CA SER A 292 3.70 6.97 3.71
C SER A 292 4.13 8.38 4.13
N TYR A 293 5.25 8.50 4.85
CA TYR A 293 5.85 9.80 5.19
C TYR A 293 6.46 10.49 3.96
N THR A 294 7.14 9.74 3.09
CA THR A 294 7.63 10.23 1.79
C THR A 294 6.49 10.73 0.91
N LEU A 295 5.35 10.01 0.85
CA LEU A 295 4.19 10.43 0.04
C LEU A 295 3.54 11.72 0.59
N ALA A 296 3.43 11.85 1.91
CA ALA A 296 2.95 13.07 2.54
C ALA A 296 3.90 14.26 2.28
N ALA A 297 5.22 14.06 2.41
CA ALA A 297 6.21 15.07 2.07
C ALA A 297 6.14 15.50 0.61
N LEU A 298 5.93 14.55 -0.30
CA LEU A 298 5.77 14.79 -1.74
C LEU A 298 4.52 15.61 -2.03
N ALA A 299 3.38 15.24 -1.43
CA ALA A 299 2.15 16.00 -1.58
C ALA A 299 2.31 17.45 -1.10
N LEU A 300 3.01 17.65 0.01
CA LEU A 300 3.28 18.97 0.55
C LEU A 300 4.24 19.79 -0.33
N ASP A 301 5.30 19.17 -0.85
CA ASP A 301 6.23 19.82 -1.80
C ASP A 301 5.50 20.29 -3.05
N ARG A 302 4.62 19.44 -3.61
CA ARG A 302 3.81 19.78 -4.78
C ARG A 302 2.80 20.88 -4.50
N TYR A 303 2.10 20.81 -3.38
CA TYR A 303 1.23 21.89 -2.91
C TYR A 303 1.98 23.23 -2.78
N LEU A 304 3.20 23.22 -2.23
CA LEU A 304 4.01 24.44 -2.11
C LEU A 304 4.42 25.02 -3.47
N HIS A 305 4.42 24.23 -4.55
CA HIS A 305 4.64 24.72 -5.91
C HIS A 305 3.32 25.08 -6.62
N GLY A 306 2.20 25.15 -5.88
CA GLY A 306 0.90 25.54 -6.41
C GLY A 306 0.17 24.43 -7.16
N GLU A 307 0.63 23.18 -7.01
CA GLU A 307 0.08 22.04 -7.72
C GLU A 307 -1.00 21.30 -6.91
N SER A 308 -1.95 20.71 -7.64
CA SER A 308 -2.98 19.83 -7.09
C SER A 308 -2.51 18.37 -7.05
N VAL A 309 -2.78 17.70 -5.93
CA VAL A 309 -2.28 16.35 -5.62
C VAL A 309 -3.44 15.40 -5.35
N LEU A 310 -3.43 14.26 -6.04
CA LEU A 310 -4.35 13.15 -5.83
C LEU A 310 -3.61 11.95 -5.20
N LEU A 311 -3.80 11.72 -3.91
CA LEU A 311 -3.29 10.56 -3.18
C LEU A 311 -4.34 9.45 -3.21
N VAL A 312 -3.99 8.31 -3.83
CA VAL A 312 -4.90 7.17 -4.02
C VAL A 312 -4.32 5.88 -3.48
N SER A 313 -5.18 5.01 -2.95
CA SER A 313 -4.82 3.62 -2.63
C SER A 313 -6.04 2.71 -2.73
N ARG A 314 -5.83 1.40 -2.80
CA ARG A 314 -6.88 0.41 -2.59
C ARG A 314 -7.30 0.30 -1.11
N SER A 315 -6.38 0.61 -0.19
CA SER A 315 -6.59 0.45 1.25
C SER A 315 -7.07 1.75 1.89
N ALA A 316 -8.26 1.73 2.49
CA ALA A 316 -8.78 2.84 3.31
C ALA A 316 -7.88 3.12 4.53
N GLN A 317 -7.11 2.13 5.00
CA GLN A 317 -6.13 2.35 6.05
C GLN A 317 -4.92 3.14 5.55
N ALA A 318 -4.37 2.79 4.37
CA ALA A 318 -3.23 3.50 3.79
C ALA A 318 -3.56 4.98 3.57
N VAL A 319 -4.76 5.27 3.04
CA VAL A 319 -5.33 6.62 2.91
C VAL A 319 -5.33 7.36 4.25
N ARG A 320 -5.89 6.75 5.30
CA ARG A 320 -5.96 7.35 6.64
C ARG A 320 -4.57 7.64 7.23
N VAL A 321 -3.62 6.72 7.09
CA VAL A 321 -2.24 6.91 7.58
C VAL A 321 -1.58 8.10 6.89
N ILE A 322 -1.69 8.21 5.56
CA ILE A 322 -1.10 9.33 4.81
C ILE A 322 -1.73 10.67 5.21
N GLY A 323 -3.07 10.71 5.31
CA GLY A 323 -3.79 11.90 5.73
C GLY A 323 -3.46 12.33 7.18
N GLN A 324 -3.36 11.37 8.11
CA GLN A 324 -2.88 11.62 9.46
C GLN A 324 -1.47 12.24 9.46
N LYS A 325 -0.53 11.73 8.66
CA LYS A 325 0.82 12.30 8.55
C LYS A 325 0.80 13.75 8.07
N LEU A 326 0.00 14.06 7.05
CA LEU A 326 -0.14 15.45 6.59
C LEU A 326 -0.65 16.38 7.70
N ARG A 327 -1.64 15.94 8.49
CA ARG A 327 -2.25 16.74 9.56
C ARG A 327 -1.39 16.87 10.81
N GLU A 328 -0.77 15.77 11.25
CA GLU A 328 -0.06 15.67 12.53
C GLU A 328 1.45 15.92 12.37
N ASP A 329 2.13 15.19 11.48
CA ASP A 329 3.58 15.30 11.30
C ASP A 329 3.96 16.63 10.62
N PHE A 330 3.23 16.97 9.55
CA PHE A 330 3.48 18.17 8.73
C PHE A 330 2.62 19.39 9.13
N GLY A 331 1.59 19.21 9.96
CA GLY A 331 0.77 20.30 10.47
C GLY A 331 -0.23 20.91 9.48
N LEU A 332 -0.57 20.22 8.38
CA LEU A 332 -1.45 20.70 7.31
C LEU A 332 -2.90 20.20 7.49
N ARG A 333 -3.76 20.98 8.14
CA ARG A 333 -5.12 20.53 8.51
C ARG A 333 -6.20 20.83 7.45
N ASP A 334 -6.28 22.08 6.99
CA ASP A 334 -7.43 22.58 6.20
C ASP A 334 -7.25 22.46 4.67
N ALA A 335 -6.10 21.98 4.21
CA ALA A 335 -5.81 21.79 2.78
C ALA A 335 -6.06 20.35 2.29
N VAL A 336 -6.13 19.39 3.22
CA VAL A 336 -6.30 17.97 2.93
C VAL A 336 -7.78 17.62 2.96
N LEU A 337 -8.30 17.02 1.88
CA LEU A 337 -9.63 16.44 1.81
C LEU A 337 -9.53 14.92 1.88
N GLU A 338 -10.04 14.33 2.96
CA GLU A 338 -9.96 12.89 3.22
C GLU A 338 -11.26 12.35 3.85
N SER A 339 -11.43 11.04 3.80
CA SER A 339 -12.53 10.36 4.49
C SER A 339 -12.10 9.87 5.88
N ASP A 340 -12.57 10.53 6.95
CA ASP A 340 -12.38 10.09 8.34
C ASP A 340 -13.42 9.00 8.71
N GLY A 341 -13.43 7.89 7.96
CA GLY A 341 -14.34 6.74 8.22
C GLY A 341 -15.80 6.95 7.78
N GLY A 342 -16.09 8.05 7.08
CA GLY A 342 -17.39 8.35 6.47
C GLY A 342 -17.36 8.25 4.93
N SER A 343 -18.24 8.97 4.24
CA SER A 343 -18.12 9.19 2.79
C SER A 343 -17.35 10.48 2.54
N LEU A 344 -16.37 10.47 1.62
CA LEU A 344 -15.67 11.70 1.21
C LEU A 344 -16.64 12.80 0.74
N GLN A 345 -17.76 12.41 0.10
CA GLN A 345 -18.83 13.32 -0.29
C GLN A 345 -19.38 14.12 0.90
N GLN A 346 -19.53 13.44 2.04
CA GLN A 346 -20.02 14.05 3.27
C GLN A 346 -18.98 15.01 3.85
N THR A 347 -17.71 14.60 3.94
CA THR A 347 -16.63 15.50 4.39
C THR A 347 -16.55 16.75 3.53
N LEU A 348 -16.61 16.61 2.20
CA LEU A 348 -16.59 17.73 1.27
C LEU A 348 -17.79 18.65 1.49
N ARG A 349 -19.00 18.10 1.60
CA ARG A 349 -20.22 18.88 1.88
C ARG A 349 -20.11 19.67 3.17
N ASP A 350 -19.61 19.04 4.23
CA ASP A 350 -19.54 19.64 5.56
C ASP A 350 -18.46 20.75 5.59
N ARG A 351 -17.31 20.53 4.92
CA ARG A 351 -16.28 21.57 4.73
C ARG A 351 -16.79 22.74 3.90
N LEU A 352 -17.45 22.49 2.77
CA LEU A 352 -18.05 23.55 1.95
C LEU A 352 -19.06 24.37 2.75
N ALA A 353 -19.91 23.71 3.56
CA ALA A 353 -20.86 24.40 4.41
C ALA A 353 -20.17 25.29 5.46
N SER A 354 -19.13 24.79 6.12
CA SER A 354 -18.31 25.54 7.08
C SER A 354 -17.66 26.78 6.45
N LEU A 355 -17.04 26.64 5.26
CA LEU A 355 -16.47 27.77 4.52
C LEU A 355 -17.52 28.81 4.14
N LEU A 356 -18.70 28.37 3.70
CA LEU A 356 -19.81 29.27 3.36
C LEU A 356 -20.39 29.98 4.59
N GLN A 357 -20.26 29.41 5.79
CA GLN A 357 -20.65 30.05 7.07
C GLN A 357 -19.60 31.05 7.60
N GLY A 358 -18.48 31.23 6.90
CA GLY A 358 -17.44 32.19 7.29
C GLY A 358 -16.39 31.65 8.26
N GLN A 359 -16.33 30.33 8.48
CA GLN A 359 -15.28 29.68 9.26
C GLN A 359 -13.99 29.55 8.43
N VAL A 360 -13.35 30.68 8.14
CA VAL A 360 -12.13 30.75 7.33
C VAL A 360 -11.02 31.36 8.19
N PRO A 361 -9.86 30.68 8.31
CA PRO A 361 -8.69 31.29 8.94
C PRO A 361 -8.31 32.55 8.17
N ASN A 362 -8.24 33.70 8.84
CA ASN A 362 -7.83 34.95 8.22
C ASN A 362 -6.40 35.28 8.64
N THR A 363 -5.45 35.05 7.73
CA THR A 363 -4.06 35.47 7.91
C THR A 363 -3.77 36.56 6.90
N PRO A 364 -3.38 37.78 7.33
CA PRO A 364 -3.10 38.85 6.39
C PRO A 364 -1.81 38.57 5.60
N ALA A 365 -1.79 39.05 4.35
CA ALA A 365 -0.75 38.70 3.37
C ALA A 365 0.67 39.16 3.77
N ASP A 366 0.77 40.18 4.60
CA ASP A 366 2.02 40.68 5.18
C ASP A 366 2.68 39.66 6.12
N VAL A 367 1.89 38.94 6.93
CA VAL A 367 2.36 37.87 7.81
C VAL A 367 2.90 36.70 6.99
N GLU A 368 2.16 36.25 5.97
CA GLU A 368 2.61 35.19 5.07
C GLU A 368 3.95 35.55 4.40
N GLN A 369 4.05 36.77 3.85
CA GLN A 369 5.28 37.24 3.22
C GLN A 369 6.44 37.37 4.20
N GLY A 370 6.18 37.77 5.45
CA GLY A 370 7.16 37.82 6.53
C GLY A 370 7.75 36.44 6.80
N LEU A 371 6.89 35.45 7.06
CA LEU A 371 7.28 34.06 7.29
C LEU A 371 8.07 33.48 6.10
N GLN A 372 7.65 33.78 4.86
CA GLN A 372 8.36 33.33 3.66
C GLN A 372 9.78 33.92 3.54
N ARG A 373 9.97 35.20 3.91
CA ARG A 373 11.29 35.85 3.88
C ARG A 373 12.20 35.26 4.95
N GLU A 374 11.68 35.05 6.14
CA GLU A 374 12.42 34.47 7.26
C GLU A 374 12.79 33.00 6.98
N LEU A 375 11.88 32.20 6.41
CA LEU A 375 12.16 30.82 6.00
C LEU A 375 13.29 30.75 4.97
N ARG A 376 13.26 31.64 3.96
CA ARG A 376 14.35 31.75 2.97
C ARG A 376 15.67 32.17 3.61
N HIS A 377 15.64 33.02 4.64
CA HIS A 377 16.84 33.40 5.39
C HIS A 377 17.40 32.19 6.16
N LEU A 378 16.56 31.43 6.86
CA LEU A 378 16.99 30.23 7.60
C LEU A 378 17.55 29.14 6.68
N ILE A 379 16.97 28.91 5.51
CA ILE A 379 17.51 27.95 4.51
C ILE A 379 18.93 28.38 4.07
N LYS A 380 19.16 29.68 3.86
CA LYS A 380 20.49 30.20 3.52
C LYS A 380 21.46 30.08 4.70
N LEU A 381 20.99 30.33 5.92
CA LEU A 381 21.79 30.21 7.14
C LEU A 381 22.21 28.76 7.38
N GLU A 382 21.29 27.79 7.26
CA GLU A 382 21.57 26.36 7.38
C GLU A 382 22.67 25.94 6.40
N ARG A 383 22.55 26.34 5.12
CA ARG A 383 23.56 26.06 4.09
C ARG A 383 24.93 26.66 4.42
N ARG A 384 24.96 27.84 5.06
CA ARG A 384 26.19 28.49 5.50
C ARG A 384 26.81 27.75 6.69
N GLN A 385 26.03 27.47 7.73
CA GLN A 385 26.48 26.73 8.91
C GLN A 385 27.00 25.32 8.55
N ALA A 386 26.34 24.65 7.61
CA ALA A 386 26.82 23.38 7.05
C ALA A 386 28.22 23.49 6.42
N LYS A 387 28.48 24.56 5.65
CA LYS A 387 29.80 24.83 5.06
C LYS A 387 30.83 25.20 6.12
N ASP A 388 30.43 25.98 7.12
CA ASP A 388 31.30 26.38 8.22
C ASP A 388 31.75 25.16 9.04
N LEU A 389 30.82 24.25 9.37
CA LEU A 389 31.10 22.97 10.00
C LEU A 389 32.10 22.13 9.18
N ALA A 390 31.83 21.92 7.89
CA ALA A 390 32.71 21.13 7.02
C ALA A 390 34.13 21.74 6.92
N THR A 391 34.21 23.06 6.78
CA THR A 391 35.48 23.80 6.75
C THR A 391 36.23 23.61 8.06
N ARG A 392 35.52 23.67 9.18
CA ARG A 392 36.08 23.54 10.52
C ARG A 392 36.60 22.13 10.80
N CYS A 393 35.84 21.09 10.46
CA CYS A 393 36.29 19.70 10.55
C CYS A 393 37.54 19.46 9.69
N GLY A 394 37.58 20.03 8.47
CA GLY A 394 38.76 19.98 7.61
C GLY A 394 40.00 20.67 8.21
N GLN A 395 39.84 21.80 8.92
CA GLN A 395 40.94 22.43 9.66
C GLN A 395 41.40 21.57 10.83
N ALA A 396 40.47 21.02 11.62
CA ALA A 396 40.76 20.16 12.74
C ALA A 396 41.56 18.93 12.31
N LEU A 397 41.19 18.30 11.20
CA LEU A 397 41.93 17.19 10.58
C LEU A 397 43.38 17.57 10.24
N ARG A 398 43.59 18.73 9.60
CA ARG A 398 44.94 19.20 9.24
C ARG A 398 45.81 19.43 10.47
N TRP A 399 45.24 19.99 11.53
CA TRP A 399 45.96 20.23 12.79
C TRP A 399 46.27 18.93 13.53
N SER A 400 45.32 18.00 13.61
CA SER A 400 45.52 16.66 14.17
C SER A 400 46.69 15.94 13.48
N ARG A 401 46.74 15.96 12.14
CA ARG A 401 47.85 15.40 11.36
C ARG A 401 49.23 15.97 11.72
N LEU A 402 49.31 17.27 11.95
CA LEU A 402 50.57 17.93 12.32
C LEU A 402 51.00 17.54 13.74
N ILE A 403 50.06 17.45 14.69
CA ILE A 403 50.35 17.02 16.06
C ILE A 403 50.84 15.56 16.06
N LEU A 404 50.12 14.68 15.37
CA LEU A 404 50.47 13.26 15.28
C LEU A 404 51.86 13.04 14.64
N LYS A 405 52.18 13.75 13.56
CA LYS A 405 53.51 13.69 12.93
C LYS A 405 54.63 14.12 13.89
N ALA A 406 54.37 15.13 14.72
CA ALA A 406 55.33 15.62 15.71
C ALA A 406 55.55 14.60 16.84
N GLU A 407 54.48 13.94 17.30
CA GLU A 407 54.54 12.91 18.34
C GLU A 407 55.25 11.64 17.85
N ARG A 408 55.05 11.26 16.58
CA ARG A 408 55.77 10.16 15.92
C ARG A 408 57.21 10.50 15.51
N GLY A 409 57.68 11.71 15.77
CA GLY A 409 59.04 12.15 15.43
C GLY A 409 59.32 12.28 13.93
N THR A 410 58.29 12.29 13.08
CA THR A 410 58.40 12.34 11.60
C THR A 410 58.35 13.76 11.04
N LEU A 411 58.28 14.77 11.91
CA LEU A 411 58.19 16.17 11.57
C LEU A 411 59.55 16.84 11.76
N ASP A 412 60.01 17.57 10.73
CA ASP A 412 61.27 18.33 10.74
C ASP A 412 61.39 19.25 11.97
N VAL A 413 62.60 19.36 12.53
CA VAL A 413 62.90 20.03 13.79
C VAL A 413 62.49 21.50 13.75
N ILE A 414 62.77 22.20 12.63
CA ILE A 414 62.42 23.62 12.46
C ILE A 414 60.90 23.80 12.46
N ARG A 415 60.19 22.96 11.69
CA ARG A 415 58.72 22.97 11.62
C ARG A 415 58.09 22.60 12.97
N ARG A 416 58.69 21.66 13.70
CA ARG A 416 58.24 21.26 15.04
C ARG A 416 58.38 22.41 16.06
N LEU A 417 59.48 23.15 16.02
CA LEU A 417 59.73 24.29 16.93
C LEU A 417 58.82 25.50 16.64
N LEU A 418 58.59 25.81 15.36
CA LEU A 418 57.83 27.01 14.96
C LEU A 418 56.32 26.77 14.85
N LEU A 419 55.89 25.67 14.21
CA LEU A 419 54.48 25.47 13.88
C LEU A 419 53.70 24.82 15.02
N LEU A 420 54.32 23.94 15.82
CA LEU A 420 53.59 23.15 16.82
C LEU A 420 53.00 24.00 17.96
N PRO A 421 53.72 24.99 18.55
CA PRO A 421 53.13 25.87 19.56
C PRO A 421 51.96 26.67 19.00
N TRP A 422 52.08 27.16 17.76
CA TRP A 422 51.03 27.89 17.07
C TRP A 422 49.80 27.00 16.78
N VAL A 423 49.99 25.77 16.29
CA VAL A 423 48.90 24.81 16.06
C VAL A 423 48.20 24.47 17.37
N ARG A 424 48.94 24.20 18.45
CA ARG A 424 48.35 23.90 19.77
C ARG A 424 47.54 25.06 20.32
N TRP A 425 48.03 26.29 20.19
CA TRP A 425 47.27 27.49 20.55
C TRP A 425 46.00 27.63 19.70
N ARG A 426 46.13 27.49 18.37
CA ARG A 426 44.98 27.53 17.44
C ARG A 426 43.91 26.50 17.78
N VAL A 427 44.29 25.27 18.11
CA VAL A 427 43.35 24.21 18.51
C VAL A 427 42.54 24.63 19.74
N ARG A 428 43.18 25.22 20.77
CA ARG A 428 42.50 25.65 22.01
C ARG A 428 41.57 26.85 21.81
N ASP A 429 41.99 27.82 21.02
CA ASP A 429 41.24 29.08 20.81
C ASP A 429 40.09 28.91 19.80
N SER A 430 40.17 27.90 18.95
CA SER A 430 39.22 27.71 17.87
C SER A 430 37.85 27.18 18.30
N VAL A 431 36.82 27.56 17.54
CA VAL A 431 35.45 27.06 17.74
C VAL A 431 35.42 25.53 17.65
N ARG A 432 34.68 24.90 18.55
CA ARG A 432 34.58 23.43 18.59
C ARG A 432 33.67 22.93 17.48
N PRO A 433 34.04 21.87 16.75
CA PRO A 433 33.18 21.28 15.72
C PRO A 433 31.78 20.94 16.23
N TRP A 434 31.65 20.43 17.46
CA TRP A 434 30.34 20.08 18.03
C TRP A 434 29.44 21.28 18.32
N ALA A 435 30.01 22.46 18.62
CA ALA A 435 29.22 23.67 18.82
C ALA A 435 28.58 24.14 17.49
N LEU A 436 29.33 24.07 16.39
CA LEU A 436 28.79 24.36 15.06
C LEU A 436 27.72 23.35 14.62
N LEU A 437 27.87 22.08 15.03
CA LEU A 437 26.86 21.06 14.80
C LEU A 437 25.58 21.32 15.63
N ASP A 438 25.71 21.78 16.87
CA ASP A 438 24.58 22.21 17.70
C ASP A 438 23.85 23.41 17.08
N GLU A 439 24.58 24.45 16.64
CA GLU A 439 24.02 25.62 15.96
C GLU A 439 23.25 25.24 14.69
N LEU A 440 23.79 24.28 13.91
CA LEU A 440 23.13 23.76 12.72
C LEU A 440 21.82 23.03 13.07
N ARG A 441 21.84 22.20 14.13
CA ARG A 441 20.66 21.48 14.62
C ARG A 441 19.57 22.45 15.10
N ASP A 442 19.95 23.50 15.83
CA ASP A 442 19.02 24.51 16.32
C ASP A 442 18.40 25.31 15.15
N CYS A 443 19.21 25.66 14.14
CA CYS A 443 18.71 26.30 12.92
C CYS A 443 17.72 25.40 12.16
N GLN A 444 17.98 24.08 12.09
CA GLN A 444 17.07 23.11 11.46
C GLN A 444 15.74 23.00 12.21
N GLN A 445 15.76 22.91 13.54
CA GLN A 445 14.54 22.87 14.35
C GLN A 445 13.72 24.15 14.20
N HIS A 446 14.39 25.32 14.16
CA HIS A 446 13.73 26.59 13.89
C HIS A 446 13.08 26.58 12.50
N ARG A 447 13.83 26.20 11.47
CA ARG A 447 13.34 26.11 10.08
C ARG A 447 12.10 25.23 9.98
N GLU A 448 12.09 24.08 10.64
CA GLU A 448 10.95 23.15 10.63
C GLU A 448 9.69 23.77 11.26
N ARG A 449 9.82 24.46 12.41
CA ARG A 449 8.68 25.16 13.04
C ARG A 449 8.13 26.25 12.14
N LEU A 450 9.02 27.13 11.64
CA LEU A 450 8.65 28.24 10.78
C LEU A 450 8.04 27.78 9.45
N SER A 451 8.51 26.65 8.91
CA SER A 451 7.93 26.03 7.72
C SER A 451 6.45 25.66 7.94
N ARG A 452 6.10 25.04 9.08
CA ARG A 452 4.71 24.73 9.42
C ARG A 452 3.85 25.99 9.49
N ASP A 453 4.37 27.04 10.12
CA ASP A 453 3.66 28.32 10.26
C ASP A 453 3.43 28.97 8.89
N TYR A 454 4.46 28.99 8.04
CA TYR A 454 4.38 29.50 6.67
C TYR A 454 3.35 28.75 5.82
N ILE A 455 3.35 27.41 5.87
CA ILE A 455 2.40 26.57 5.12
C ILE A 455 0.96 26.92 5.51
N ASN A 456 0.68 27.01 6.80
CA ASN A 456 -0.67 27.32 7.29
C ASN A 456 -1.08 28.78 7.00
N ALA A 457 -0.15 29.73 7.09
CA ALA A 457 -0.38 31.12 6.72
C ALA A 457 -0.71 31.27 5.23
N ARG A 458 0.06 30.63 4.35
CA ARG A 458 -0.18 30.61 2.90
C ARG A 458 -1.52 29.98 2.55
N ARG A 459 -1.89 28.91 3.25
CA ARG A 459 -3.19 28.25 3.09
C ARG A 459 -4.35 29.19 3.44
N ALA A 460 -4.29 29.82 4.61
CA ALA A 460 -5.30 30.76 5.09
C ALA A 460 -5.49 31.94 4.13
N SER A 461 -4.39 32.57 3.73
CA SER A 461 -4.34 33.68 2.76
C SER A 461 -4.95 33.29 1.40
N SER A 462 -4.51 32.15 0.83
CA SER A 462 -5.01 31.65 -0.47
C SER A 462 -6.51 31.34 -0.44
N LEU A 463 -7.00 30.71 0.66
CA LEU A 463 -8.41 30.35 0.79
C LEU A 463 -9.30 31.58 0.98
N SER A 464 -8.85 32.54 1.80
CA SER A 464 -9.57 33.80 2.04
C SER A 464 -9.73 34.60 0.75
N GLY A 465 -8.65 34.74 -0.04
CA GLY A 465 -8.71 35.38 -1.36
C GLY A 465 -9.67 34.66 -2.32
N LEU A 466 -9.58 33.32 -2.39
CA LEU A 466 -10.44 32.53 -3.28
C LEU A 466 -11.93 32.63 -2.90
N LEU A 467 -12.27 32.64 -1.61
CA LEU A 467 -13.64 32.78 -1.14
C LEU A 467 -14.18 34.20 -1.37
N ALA A 468 -13.34 35.22 -1.26
CA ALA A 468 -13.72 36.59 -1.59
C ALA A 468 -14.08 36.74 -3.08
N GLU A 469 -13.29 36.12 -3.97
CA GLU A 469 -13.46 36.25 -5.42
C GLU A 469 -14.54 35.31 -5.97
N LYS A 470 -14.59 34.05 -5.51
CA LYS A 470 -15.32 32.95 -6.17
C LYS A 470 -16.42 32.30 -5.31
N ARG A 471 -16.95 32.99 -4.30
CA ARG A 471 -17.98 32.45 -3.36
C ARG A 471 -19.16 31.73 -4.03
N GLN A 472 -19.68 32.28 -5.13
CA GLN A 472 -20.86 31.70 -5.81
C GLN A 472 -20.60 30.30 -6.36
N LEU A 473 -19.37 30.00 -6.81
CA LEU A 473 -19.01 28.66 -7.27
C LEU A 473 -19.05 27.63 -6.14
N PHE A 474 -18.65 28.00 -4.92
CA PHE A 474 -18.77 27.13 -3.74
C PHE A 474 -20.23 26.86 -3.35
N VAL A 475 -21.12 27.84 -3.55
CA VAL A 475 -22.57 27.67 -3.35
C VAL A 475 -23.12 26.66 -4.37
N GLN A 476 -22.77 26.81 -5.65
CA GLN A 476 -23.17 25.88 -6.72
C GLN A 476 -22.65 24.46 -6.45
N TYR A 477 -21.38 24.31 -6.05
CA TYR A 477 -20.82 23.01 -5.66
C TYR A 477 -21.58 22.37 -4.50
N ASN A 478 -21.88 23.13 -3.44
CA ASN A 478 -22.63 22.62 -2.29
C ASN A 478 -24.07 22.22 -2.69
N GLN A 479 -24.70 22.94 -3.63
CA GLN A 479 -26.01 22.56 -4.18
C GLN A 479 -25.93 21.26 -5.01
N ALA A 480 -24.91 21.14 -5.89
CA ALA A 480 -24.68 19.95 -6.71
C ALA A 480 -24.47 18.69 -5.86
N ILE A 481 -23.62 18.79 -4.83
CA ILE A 481 -23.32 17.68 -3.91
C ILE A 481 -24.55 17.25 -3.10
N ARG A 482 -25.50 18.15 -2.84
CA ARG A 482 -26.75 17.88 -2.10
C ARG A 482 -27.87 17.33 -2.99
N ALA A 483 -27.72 17.32 -4.31
CA ALA A 483 -28.73 16.82 -5.22
C ALA A 483 -28.98 15.31 -4.99
N ARG A 484 -30.25 14.92 -4.79
CA ARG A 484 -30.65 13.53 -4.51
C ARG A 484 -30.70 12.64 -5.76
N GLN A 485 -30.81 13.23 -6.94
CA GLN A 485 -30.89 12.52 -8.22
C GLN A 485 -29.54 12.53 -8.92
N SER A 486 -29.04 11.35 -9.26
CA SER A 486 -27.71 11.12 -9.85
C SER A 486 -27.51 11.75 -11.24
N GLN A 487 -28.57 11.85 -12.04
CA GLN A 487 -28.57 12.57 -13.33
C GLN A 487 -28.44 14.08 -13.13
N ARG A 488 -29.27 14.65 -12.25
CA ARG A 488 -29.22 16.09 -11.92
C ARG A 488 -27.90 16.48 -11.28
N GLN A 489 -27.33 15.60 -10.46
CA GLN A 489 -26.01 15.81 -9.86
C GLN A 489 -24.91 15.89 -10.92
N LEU A 490 -24.89 14.98 -11.91
CA LEU A 490 -23.90 15.03 -13.00
C LEU A 490 -24.05 16.29 -13.85
N ALA A 491 -25.27 16.64 -14.25
CA ALA A 491 -25.53 17.84 -15.04
C ALA A 491 -25.01 19.10 -14.32
N LEU A 492 -25.24 19.19 -13.00
CA LEU A 492 -24.70 20.29 -12.20
C LEU A 492 -23.18 20.26 -12.06
N PHE A 493 -22.52 19.10 -12.15
CA PHE A 493 -21.05 19.00 -12.09
C PHE A 493 -20.36 19.27 -13.43
N GLU A 494 -21.04 19.06 -14.56
CA GLU A 494 -20.48 19.34 -15.89
C GLU A 494 -20.19 20.82 -16.10
N ASP A 495 -21.06 21.69 -15.56
CA ASP A 495 -20.98 23.15 -15.70
C ASP A 495 -20.02 23.84 -14.72
N ILE A 496 -19.53 23.13 -13.69
CA ILE A 496 -18.69 23.76 -12.66
C ILE A 496 -17.20 23.50 -12.93
N ASP A 497 -16.41 24.58 -12.93
CA ASP A 497 -14.95 24.51 -13.05
C ASP A 497 -14.31 23.79 -11.84
N PRO A 498 -13.75 22.58 -12.03
CA PRO A 498 -13.15 21.83 -10.94
C PRO A 498 -11.83 22.42 -10.46
N GLN A 499 -11.16 23.28 -11.25
CA GLN A 499 -9.89 23.89 -10.84
C GLN A 499 -10.06 24.81 -9.63
N THR A 500 -11.19 25.52 -9.56
CA THR A 500 -11.52 26.34 -8.39
C THR A 500 -11.66 25.50 -7.12
N LEU A 501 -12.28 24.31 -7.23
CA LEU A 501 -12.40 23.38 -6.10
C LEU A 501 -11.04 22.80 -5.69
N LEU A 502 -10.19 22.46 -6.65
CA LEU A 502 -8.82 21.98 -6.40
C LEU A 502 -7.93 23.06 -5.79
N THR A 503 -8.15 24.33 -6.12
CA THR A 503 -7.44 25.44 -5.46
C THR A 503 -7.86 25.54 -3.98
N ALA A 504 -9.14 25.32 -3.69
CA ALA A 504 -9.63 25.28 -2.32
C ALA A 504 -9.20 24.03 -1.56
N PHE A 505 -9.15 22.86 -2.21
CA PHE A 505 -8.75 21.60 -1.60
C PHE A 505 -7.67 20.97 -2.50
N PRO A 506 -6.40 21.37 -2.34
CA PRO A 506 -5.34 20.98 -3.27
C PRO A 506 -4.85 19.55 -3.09
N ILE A 507 -5.08 18.93 -1.92
CA ILE A 507 -4.64 17.56 -1.64
C ILE A 507 -5.85 16.70 -1.35
N TRP A 508 -6.09 15.69 -2.18
CA TRP A 508 -7.17 14.72 -2.02
C TRP A 508 -6.58 13.38 -1.63
N VAL A 509 -7.10 12.76 -0.56
CA VAL A 509 -6.67 11.44 -0.08
C VAL A 509 -7.86 10.51 -0.08
N VAL A 510 -7.90 9.59 -1.05
CA VAL A 510 -9.11 8.84 -1.40
C VAL A 510 -8.80 7.40 -1.78
N THR A 511 -9.80 6.53 -1.73
CA THR A 511 -9.66 5.20 -2.33
C THR A 511 -9.97 5.22 -3.83
N LEU A 512 -9.43 4.27 -4.61
CA LEU A 512 -9.72 4.15 -6.05
C LEU A 512 -11.23 4.04 -6.33
N ASP A 513 -11.97 3.33 -5.47
CA ASP A 513 -13.41 3.13 -5.60
C ASP A 513 -14.23 4.41 -5.40
N GLU A 514 -13.69 5.42 -4.72
CA GLU A 514 -14.40 6.68 -4.45
C GLU A 514 -14.26 7.71 -5.58
N LEU A 515 -13.22 7.59 -6.43
CA LEU A 515 -12.89 8.57 -7.47
C LEU A 515 -14.06 8.84 -8.42
N HIS A 516 -14.68 7.78 -8.94
CA HIS A 516 -15.73 7.89 -9.95
C HIS A 516 -17.01 8.57 -9.45
N ARG A 517 -17.19 8.67 -8.13
CA ARG A 517 -18.39 9.27 -7.53
C ARG A 517 -18.27 10.79 -7.41
N LEU A 518 -17.05 11.32 -7.37
CA LEU A 518 -16.78 12.68 -6.93
C LEU A 518 -16.07 13.52 -7.98
N LEU A 519 -15.32 12.89 -8.89
CA LEU A 519 -14.48 13.58 -9.84
C LEU A 519 -14.87 13.17 -11.26
N PRO A 520 -15.05 14.11 -12.20
CA PRO A 520 -15.25 13.78 -13.60
C PRO A 520 -14.00 13.12 -14.19
N LEU A 521 -14.18 12.31 -15.22
CA LEU A 521 -13.08 11.71 -15.98
C LEU A 521 -12.53 12.70 -17.02
N LYS A 522 -11.80 13.72 -16.55
CA LYS A 522 -11.15 14.73 -17.40
C LYS A 522 -9.64 14.55 -17.38
N ALA A 523 -9.01 14.62 -18.56
CA ALA A 523 -7.58 14.49 -18.71
C ALA A 523 -6.83 15.58 -17.92
N GLY A 524 -5.87 15.19 -17.08
CA GLY A 524 -4.99 16.14 -16.39
C GLY A 524 -5.70 17.12 -15.44
N LEU A 525 -6.79 16.64 -14.80
CA LEU A 525 -7.53 17.33 -13.76
C LEU A 525 -6.63 17.72 -12.56
N PHE A 526 -5.81 16.79 -12.11
CA PHE A 526 -4.78 16.98 -11.09
C PHE A 526 -3.39 17.10 -11.73
N ASP A 527 -2.49 17.83 -11.08
CA ASP A 527 -1.12 17.98 -11.56
C ASP A 527 -0.26 16.74 -11.27
N VAL A 528 -0.54 16.03 -10.18
CA VAL A 528 0.18 14.81 -9.78
C VAL A 528 -0.71 13.82 -9.02
N MET A 529 -0.66 12.56 -9.45
CA MET A 529 -1.16 11.41 -8.68
C MET A 529 -0.03 10.80 -7.87
N VAL A 530 -0.33 10.35 -6.64
CA VAL A 530 0.50 9.39 -5.92
C VAL A 530 -0.34 8.18 -5.56
N MET A 531 0.07 7.00 -6.01
CA MET A 531 -0.61 5.74 -5.73
C MET A 531 0.18 4.91 -4.71
N ASP A 532 -0.38 4.70 -3.52
CA ASP A 532 0.19 3.79 -2.52
C ASP A 532 -0.34 2.36 -2.66
N GLU A 533 0.52 1.41 -2.31
CA GLU A 533 0.25 -0.03 -2.37
C GLU A 533 -0.13 -0.52 -3.78
N ALA A 534 0.53 0.02 -4.80
CA ALA A 534 0.23 -0.28 -6.20
C ALA A 534 0.41 -1.74 -6.59
N THR A 535 1.13 -2.55 -5.80
CA THR A 535 1.19 -4.00 -6.00
C THR A 535 -0.15 -4.69 -5.76
N GLN A 536 -1.03 -4.09 -4.94
CA GLN A 536 -2.35 -4.61 -4.59
C GLN A 536 -3.47 -4.07 -5.49
N CYS A 537 -3.18 -3.05 -6.29
CA CYS A 537 -4.14 -2.47 -7.22
C CYS A 537 -4.16 -3.29 -8.51
N ASP A 538 -5.35 -3.72 -8.93
CA ASP A 538 -5.52 -4.22 -10.29
C ASP A 538 -5.38 -3.06 -11.29
N ILE A 539 -4.90 -3.39 -12.49
CA ILE A 539 -4.54 -2.39 -13.50
C ILE A 539 -5.78 -1.61 -13.94
N ALA A 540 -6.89 -2.30 -14.19
CA ALA A 540 -8.11 -1.71 -14.74
C ALA A 540 -8.71 -0.63 -13.82
N SER A 541 -8.78 -0.87 -12.51
CA SER A 541 -9.28 0.11 -11.53
C SER A 541 -8.39 1.35 -11.42
N ALA A 542 -7.11 1.24 -11.79
CA ALA A 542 -6.17 2.35 -11.74
C ALA A 542 -6.19 3.25 -12.98
N LEU A 543 -6.54 2.73 -14.17
CA LEU A 543 -6.49 3.48 -15.44
C LEU A 543 -7.26 4.82 -15.39
N PRO A 544 -8.47 4.91 -14.82
CA PRO A 544 -9.17 6.19 -14.72
C PRO A 544 -8.50 7.20 -13.79
N ALA A 545 -7.72 6.75 -12.82
CA ALA A 545 -6.94 7.64 -11.94
C ALA A 545 -5.74 8.24 -12.70
N PHE A 546 -5.06 7.44 -13.53
CA PHE A 546 -4.00 7.93 -14.42
C PHE A 546 -4.52 9.01 -15.37
N GLN A 547 -5.70 8.81 -15.98
CA GLN A 547 -6.30 9.79 -16.88
C GLN A 547 -6.46 11.16 -16.23
N ARG A 548 -6.86 11.20 -14.95
CA ARG A 548 -7.11 12.45 -14.24
C ARG A 548 -5.86 13.24 -13.92
N CYS A 549 -4.66 12.77 -14.23
CA CYS A 549 -3.44 13.37 -13.71
C CYS A 549 -2.42 13.70 -14.81
N ARG A 550 -1.68 14.80 -14.64
CA ARG A 550 -0.61 15.20 -15.57
C ARG A 550 0.69 14.44 -15.33
N ARG A 551 0.94 14.03 -14.08
CA ARG A 551 2.04 13.16 -13.66
C ARG A 551 1.54 12.11 -12.68
N ALA A 552 2.26 11.00 -12.57
CA ALA A 552 1.94 9.92 -11.64
C ALA A 552 3.19 9.36 -10.95
N VAL A 553 3.08 9.15 -9.65
CA VAL A 553 4.10 8.54 -8.79
C VAL A 553 3.51 7.26 -8.22
N ILE A 554 4.08 6.12 -8.59
CA ILE A 554 3.57 4.81 -8.18
C ILE A 554 4.48 4.23 -7.11
N THR A 555 3.92 3.87 -5.96
CA THR A 555 4.69 3.27 -4.88
C THR A 555 4.15 1.92 -4.43
N GLY A 556 5.07 1.07 -4.00
CA GLY A 556 4.79 -0.28 -3.54
C GLY A 556 6.09 -1.05 -3.30
N ASP A 557 5.94 -2.34 -3.04
CA ASP A 557 7.06 -3.24 -2.85
C ASP A 557 6.81 -4.55 -3.60
N ALA A 558 7.58 -4.78 -4.67
CA ALA A 558 7.48 -5.98 -5.50
C ALA A 558 7.83 -7.29 -4.75
N ARG A 559 8.39 -7.20 -3.54
CA ARG A 559 8.67 -8.33 -2.64
C ARG A 559 7.55 -8.60 -1.63
N GLN A 560 6.44 -7.86 -1.69
CA GLN A 560 5.25 -8.08 -0.88
C GLN A 560 4.08 -8.55 -1.74
N LEU A 561 2.92 -8.76 -1.11
CA LEU A 561 1.72 -9.30 -1.74
C LEU A 561 1.25 -8.46 -2.94
N ARG A 562 0.82 -9.20 -3.98
CA ARG A 562 0.22 -8.67 -5.20
C ARG A 562 -1.30 -8.69 -5.13
N HIS A 563 -1.95 -8.02 -6.09
CA HIS A 563 -3.38 -8.17 -6.30
C HIS A 563 -3.71 -9.63 -6.62
N LEU A 564 -4.90 -10.06 -6.21
CA LEU A 564 -5.41 -11.40 -6.48
C LEU A 564 -6.42 -11.30 -7.62
N SER A 565 -6.14 -11.99 -8.73
CA SER A 565 -7.08 -12.19 -9.83
C SER A 565 -7.48 -13.67 -9.90
N PHE A 566 -8.76 -13.90 -10.18
CA PHE A 566 -9.35 -15.22 -10.39
C PHE A 566 -9.47 -15.59 -11.88
N LEU A 567 -9.21 -14.64 -12.79
CA LEU A 567 -9.22 -14.86 -14.23
C LEU A 567 -8.23 -15.95 -14.63
N SER A 568 -8.68 -17.02 -15.32
CA SER A 568 -7.80 -18.10 -15.79
C SER A 568 -6.81 -17.59 -16.86
N ARG A 569 -5.63 -18.22 -16.95
CA ARG A 569 -4.62 -17.83 -17.95
C ARG A 569 -5.13 -17.98 -19.38
N ASN A 570 -5.86 -19.06 -19.65
CA ASN A 570 -6.46 -19.32 -20.96
C ASN A 570 -7.50 -18.25 -21.32
N ARG A 571 -8.37 -17.90 -20.36
CA ARG A 571 -9.39 -16.87 -20.58
C ARG A 571 -8.76 -15.50 -20.82
N GLU A 572 -7.71 -15.17 -20.09
CA GLU A 572 -6.96 -13.92 -20.29
C GLU A 572 -6.38 -13.83 -21.71
N VAL A 573 -5.79 -14.92 -22.25
CA VAL A 573 -5.30 -14.97 -23.64
C VAL A 573 -6.42 -14.77 -24.65
N GLN A 574 -7.57 -15.44 -24.44
CA GLN A 574 -8.74 -15.26 -25.31
C GLN A 574 -9.23 -13.80 -25.32
N LEU A 575 -9.31 -13.15 -24.16
CA LEU A 575 -9.73 -11.75 -24.06
C LEU A 575 -8.74 -10.79 -24.75
N LEU A 576 -7.45 -11.08 -24.67
CA LEU A 576 -6.40 -10.33 -25.37
C LEU A 576 -6.58 -10.42 -26.90
N GLN A 577 -6.77 -11.64 -27.40
CA GLN A 577 -7.02 -11.91 -28.83
C GLN A 577 -8.30 -11.25 -29.34
N ARG A 578 -9.41 -11.34 -28.59
CA ARG A 578 -10.68 -10.68 -28.92
C ARG A 578 -10.56 -9.16 -28.99
N SER A 579 -9.62 -8.58 -28.24
CA SER A 579 -9.33 -7.13 -28.26
C SER A 579 -8.42 -6.72 -29.42
N GLY A 580 -8.04 -7.65 -30.32
CA GLY A 580 -7.18 -7.39 -31.46
C GLY A 580 -5.69 -7.27 -31.11
N LEU A 581 -5.27 -7.89 -30.02
CA LEU A 581 -3.87 -8.00 -29.58
C LEU A 581 -3.40 -9.48 -29.66
N PRO A 582 -2.15 -9.75 -30.06
CA PRO A 582 -1.65 -11.11 -30.18
C PRO A 582 -1.47 -11.78 -28.81
N GLY A 583 -1.79 -13.08 -28.72
CA GLY A 583 -1.71 -13.87 -27.48
C GLY A 583 -0.32 -13.88 -26.83
N GLU A 584 0.74 -13.74 -27.62
CA GLU A 584 2.13 -13.69 -27.17
C GLU A 584 2.45 -12.48 -26.28
N GLU A 585 1.67 -11.40 -26.39
CA GLU A 585 1.85 -10.21 -25.55
C GLU A 585 1.29 -10.37 -24.12
N ARG A 586 0.72 -11.53 -23.78
CA ARG A 586 0.10 -11.80 -22.48
C ARG A 586 1.05 -11.53 -21.31
N GLU A 587 2.33 -11.91 -21.40
CA GLU A 587 3.27 -11.68 -20.31
C GLU A 587 3.47 -10.18 -20.00
N ARG A 588 3.49 -9.35 -21.05
CA ARG A 588 3.69 -7.91 -20.93
C ARG A 588 2.46 -7.19 -20.37
N TRP A 589 1.26 -7.60 -20.80
CA TRP A 589 0.01 -6.89 -20.46
C TRP A 589 -0.89 -7.64 -19.49
N SER A 590 -0.45 -8.76 -18.92
CA SER A 590 -1.26 -9.62 -18.05
C SER A 590 -2.00 -8.81 -16.99
N TYR A 591 -3.32 -8.89 -17.00
CA TYR A 591 -4.19 -8.40 -15.93
C TYR A 591 -4.06 -9.29 -14.68
N ARG A 592 -3.85 -10.60 -14.85
CA ARG A 592 -3.74 -11.57 -13.75
C ARG A 592 -2.43 -11.46 -12.98
N ASP A 593 -1.30 -11.44 -13.69
CA ASP A 593 0.03 -11.65 -13.10
C ASP A 593 0.78 -10.33 -12.81
N ASN A 594 0.43 -9.23 -13.50
CA ASN A 594 1.07 -7.92 -13.33
C ASN A 594 0.21 -6.99 -12.49
N SER A 595 0.81 -6.39 -11.47
CA SER A 595 0.23 -5.26 -10.75
C SER A 595 0.49 -3.94 -11.47
N VAL A 596 -0.14 -2.86 -11.02
CA VAL A 596 0.18 -1.50 -11.50
C VAL A 596 1.67 -1.18 -11.32
N LEU A 597 2.28 -1.62 -10.21
CA LEU A 597 3.70 -1.41 -9.95
C LEU A 597 4.59 -2.10 -11.00
N ASP A 598 4.25 -3.35 -11.36
CA ASP A 598 5.00 -4.13 -12.35
C ASP A 598 4.88 -3.47 -13.74
N LEU A 599 3.67 -3.07 -14.12
CA LEU A 599 3.42 -2.43 -15.41
C LEU A 599 4.14 -1.09 -15.55
N VAL A 600 4.20 -0.29 -14.47
CA VAL A 600 5.01 0.93 -14.44
C VAL A 600 6.49 0.63 -14.60
N GLY A 601 7.01 -0.36 -13.86
CA GLY A 601 8.42 -0.74 -13.92
C GLY A 601 8.89 -1.11 -15.33
N LEU A 602 8.02 -1.73 -16.14
CA LEU A 602 8.27 -2.07 -17.54
C LEU A 602 8.31 -0.86 -18.49
N HIS A 603 7.71 0.28 -18.10
CA HIS A 603 7.50 1.45 -18.95
C HIS A 603 8.09 2.75 -18.39
N LEU A 604 8.98 2.64 -17.40
CA LEU A 604 9.78 3.78 -16.96
C LEU A 604 10.71 4.23 -18.09
N PRO A 605 10.89 5.56 -18.27
CA PRO A 605 11.68 6.07 -19.40
C PRO A 605 13.17 5.86 -19.16
N GLU A 606 13.60 5.91 -17.90
CA GLU A 606 14.98 5.84 -17.44
C GLU A 606 15.03 5.23 -16.03
N GLN A 607 16.17 4.63 -15.65
CA GLN A 607 16.38 4.10 -14.29
C GLN A 607 16.33 5.19 -13.20
N SER A 608 16.65 6.43 -13.56
CA SER A 608 16.59 7.61 -12.69
C SER A 608 15.17 7.91 -12.18
N ALA A 609 14.13 7.47 -12.90
CA ALA A 609 12.73 7.62 -12.49
C ALA A 609 12.29 6.60 -11.42
N LEU A 610 13.14 5.61 -11.09
CA LEU A 610 12.95 4.66 -10.01
C LEU A 610 13.77 5.11 -8.78
N THR A 611 13.11 5.18 -7.63
CA THR A 611 13.77 5.52 -6.36
C THR A 611 13.55 4.40 -5.35
N PHE A 612 14.62 3.95 -4.70
CA PHE A 612 14.58 2.92 -3.66
C PHE A 612 14.78 3.57 -2.29
N LEU A 613 13.83 3.39 -1.38
CA LEU A 613 13.95 3.86 0.00
C LEU A 613 14.76 2.83 0.82
N ASP A 614 15.90 3.26 1.37
CA ASP A 614 16.88 2.38 1.98
C ASP A 614 16.98 2.50 3.51
N GLU A 615 16.32 3.45 4.17
CA GLU A 615 16.38 3.61 5.63
C GLU A 615 15.18 2.93 6.31
N HIS A 616 15.42 1.90 7.14
CA HIS A 616 14.39 1.12 7.84
C HIS A 616 14.23 1.54 9.31
N PHE A 617 13.05 2.07 9.66
CA PHE A 617 12.73 2.64 10.98
C PHE A 617 11.81 1.77 11.85
N ARG A 618 11.19 0.72 11.29
CA ARG A 618 10.11 -0.02 11.97
C ARG A 618 10.63 -0.99 13.03
N SER A 619 11.39 -1.98 12.59
CA SER A 619 11.65 -3.21 13.34
C SER A 619 13.04 -3.19 13.96
N ARG A 620 13.19 -3.90 15.07
CA ARG A 620 14.51 -4.21 15.65
C ARG A 620 15.38 -5.00 14.66
N PRO A 621 16.72 -4.93 14.75
CA PRO A 621 17.63 -5.59 13.80
C PRO A 621 17.36 -7.08 13.60
N ALA A 622 17.12 -7.85 14.68
CA ALA A 622 16.88 -9.29 14.60
C ALA A 622 15.61 -9.64 13.81
N LEU A 623 14.59 -8.78 13.84
CA LEU A 623 13.31 -9.00 13.15
C LEU A 623 13.44 -8.82 11.64
N ILE A 624 14.15 -7.79 11.19
CA ILE A 624 14.27 -7.46 9.76
C ILE A 624 15.44 -8.17 9.08
N ARG A 625 16.44 -8.66 9.83
CA ARG A 625 17.71 -9.22 9.31
C ARG A 625 17.49 -10.23 8.18
N PHE A 626 16.70 -11.27 8.44
CA PHE A 626 16.41 -12.31 7.44
C PHE A 626 15.80 -11.70 6.18
N SER A 627 14.78 -10.84 6.36
CA SER A 627 14.10 -10.23 5.23
C SER A 627 15.03 -9.32 4.41
N ASN A 628 15.85 -8.50 5.09
CA ASN A 628 16.84 -7.63 4.46
C ASN A 628 17.85 -8.43 3.61
N GLN A 629 18.35 -9.54 4.15
CA GLN A 629 19.30 -10.41 3.45
C GLN A 629 18.66 -11.10 2.24
N TRP A 630 17.50 -11.75 2.41
CA TRP A 630 16.91 -12.61 1.39
C TRP A 630 16.08 -11.87 0.33
N PHE A 631 15.35 -10.82 0.71
CA PHE A 631 14.45 -10.12 -0.22
C PHE A 631 15.04 -8.81 -0.75
N TYR A 632 15.93 -8.17 0.01
CA TYR A 632 16.43 -6.83 -0.30
C TYR A 632 17.95 -6.75 -0.51
N ALA A 633 18.67 -7.87 -0.46
CA ALA A 633 20.12 -7.97 -0.68
C ALA A 633 20.94 -7.03 0.22
N ASN A 634 20.56 -6.92 1.50
CA ASN A 634 21.19 -6.06 2.51
C ASN A 634 21.22 -4.56 2.16
N ARG A 635 20.33 -4.12 1.25
CA ARG A 635 20.23 -2.70 0.88
C ARG A 635 19.56 -1.83 1.94
N LEU A 636 18.85 -2.42 2.91
CA LEU A 636 18.21 -1.65 3.98
C LEU A 636 19.18 -1.33 5.12
N ARG A 637 19.25 -0.06 5.49
CA ARG A 637 19.95 0.49 6.65
C ARG A 637 19.03 0.45 7.86
N VAL A 638 19.35 -0.38 8.84
CA VAL A 638 18.52 -0.52 10.06
C VAL A 638 18.80 0.65 11.01
N MET A 639 17.79 1.49 11.24
CA MET A 639 17.95 2.76 11.99
C MET A 639 17.84 2.56 13.51
N LYS A 640 17.17 1.49 13.96
CA LYS A 640 16.91 1.18 15.38
C LYS A 640 18.00 0.35 16.07
N GLU A 641 19.12 0.07 15.41
CA GLU A 641 20.19 -0.77 15.96
C GLU A 641 20.84 -0.12 17.19
N ARG A 642 20.96 -0.87 18.30
CA ARG A 642 21.63 -0.47 19.54
C ARG A 642 22.34 -1.67 20.19
N PRO A 643 23.48 -1.51 20.88
CA PRO A 643 24.23 -2.63 21.46
C PRO A 643 23.45 -3.42 22.52
N SER A 644 22.68 -2.73 23.37
CA SER A 644 21.79 -3.34 24.37
C SER A 644 20.64 -4.16 23.76
N LEU A 645 20.33 -3.94 22.47
CA LEU A 645 19.30 -4.67 21.73
C LEU A 645 19.85 -5.94 21.04
N ALA A 646 21.16 -6.16 21.00
CA ALA A 646 21.77 -7.33 20.37
C ALA A 646 21.51 -8.64 21.16
N HIS A 647 21.28 -8.53 22.47
CA HIS A 647 20.91 -9.63 23.37
C HIS A 647 19.39 -9.66 23.67
N CYS A 648 18.61 -8.78 23.04
CA CYS A 648 17.17 -8.76 23.24
C CYS A 648 16.52 -9.91 22.49
N ASP A 649 15.71 -10.68 23.23
CA ASP A 649 14.88 -11.81 22.79
C ASP A 649 13.68 -11.36 21.92
N SER A 650 13.98 -10.49 20.96
CA SER A 650 13.03 -9.81 20.07
C SER A 650 12.46 -10.74 19.01
N LEU A 651 13.21 -11.78 18.62
CA LEU A 651 12.71 -12.87 17.79
C LEU A 651 12.85 -14.19 18.56
N GLN A 652 11.72 -14.84 18.83
CA GLN A 652 11.66 -16.12 19.53
C GLN A 652 11.06 -17.19 18.64
N VAL A 653 11.67 -18.37 18.64
CA VAL A 653 11.12 -19.56 18.00
C VAL A 653 10.78 -20.56 19.09
N GLN A 654 9.49 -20.85 19.27
CA GLN A 654 8.98 -21.86 20.17
C GLN A 654 8.59 -23.09 19.35
N ARG A 655 9.32 -24.19 19.57
CA ARG A 655 9.03 -25.49 18.96
C ARG A 655 8.05 -26.24 19.86
N LEU A 656 6.95 -26.68 19.30
CA LEU A 656 5.84 -27.32 20.02
C LEU A 656 5.59 -28.72 19.47
N ASP A 657 4.97 -29.60 20.26
CA ASP A 657 4.57 -30.94 19.83
C ASP A 657 3.07 -30.94 19.47
N GLY A 658 2.73 -30.21 18.40
CA GLY A 658 1.37 -30.04 17.89
C GLY A 658 1.13 -30.74 16.55
N GLU A 659 -0.05 -31.34 16.39
CA GLU A 659 -0.47 -31.98 15.14
C GLU A 659 -1.54 -31.14 14.43
N ARG A 660 -1.49 -31.10 13.09
CA ARG A 660 -2.49 -30.41 12.28
C ARG A 660 -3.66 -31.34 12.01
N ALA A 661 -4.81 -31.02 12.57
CA ALA A 661 -6.03 -31.80 12.37
C ALA A 661 -6.58 -31.67 10.93
N ARG A 662 -7.50 -32.58 10.55
CA ARG A 662 -8.11 -32.60 9.20
C ARG A 662 -8.88 -31.33 8.84
N ASN A 663 -9.34 -30.57 9.84
CA ASN A 663 -9.97 -29.26 9.66
C ASN A 663 -8.95 -28.12 9.46
N GLY A 664 -7.67 -28.44 9.30
CA GLY A 664 -6.60 -27.47 9.04
C GLY A 664 -6.05 -26.75 10.26
N VAL A 665 -6.54 -27.06 11.47
CA VAL A 665 -6.20 -26.37 12.73
C VAL A 665 -5.14 -27.15 13.51
N ASN A 666 -4.15 -26.44 14.04
CA ASN A 666 -3.21 -26.96 15.05
C ASN A 666 -3.63 -26.43 16.43
N GLN A 667 -4.20 -27.31 17.25
CA GLN A 667 -4.78 -26.94 18.54
C GLN A 667 -3.70 -26.54 19.57
N VAL A 668 -2.52 -27.16 19.53
CA VAL A 668 -1.43 -26.88 20.48
C VAL A 668 -0.87 -25.47 20.24
N GLU A 669 -0.66 -25.10 18.98
CA GLU A 669 -0.29 -23.73 18.64
C GLU A 669 -1.39 -22.74 19.02
N LEU A 670 -2.67 -23.08 18.80
CA LEU A 670 -3.79 -22.21 19.17
C LEU A 670 -3.79 -21.89 20.66
N GLU A 671 -3.69 -22.88 21.54
CA GLU A 671 -3.70 -22.64 22.99
C GLU A 671 -2.48 -21.81 23.43
N HIS A 672 -1.31 -22.03 22.81
CA HIS A 672 -0.12 -21.21 23.06
C HIS A 672 -0.29 -19.76 22.57
N VAL A 673 -0.96 -19.52 21.45
CA VAL A 673 -1.32 -18.16 21.01
C VAL A 673 -2.14 -17.46 22.09
N LEU A 674 -3.17 -18.12 22.63
CA LEU A 674 -4.03 -17.53 23.67
C LEU A 674 -3.23 -17.21 24.94
N GLN A 675 -2.35 -18.13 25.36
CA GLN A 675 -1.47 -17.91 26.49
C GLN A 675 -0.58 -16.69 26.29
N LEU A 676 0.06 -16.55 25.12
CA LEU A 676 0.94 -15.41 24.82
C LEU A 676 0.18 -14.08 24.78
N ILE A 677 -1.07 -14.07 24.31
CA ILE A 677 -1.94 -12.89 24.36
C ILE A 677 -2.21 -12.51 25.82
N ASP A 678 -2.63 -13.47 26.65
CA ASP A 678 -2.98 -13.21 28.05
C ASP A 678 -1.77 -12.75 28.87
N GLU A 679 -0.61 -13.38 28.68
CA GLU A 679 0.66 -12.96 29.29
C GLU A 679 1.03 -11.53 28.91
N HIS A 680 0.84 -11.15 27.64
CA HIS A 680 1.14 -9.80 27.18
C HIS A 680 0.17 -8.77 27.77
N ILE A 681 -1.13 -9.07 27.76
CA ILE A 681 -2.16 -8.20 28.34
C ILE A 681 -1.90 -8.01 29.84
N THR A 682 -1.63 -9.10 30.56
CA THR A 682 -1.37 -9.07 32.00
C THR A 682 -0.11 -8.27 32.32
N ARG A 683 0.97 -8.45 31.56
CA ARG A 683 2.24 -7.72 31.75
C ARG A 683 2.08 -6.20 31.64
N TYR A 684 1.20 -5.73 30.75
CA TYR A 684 0.97 -4.31 30.51
C TYR A 684 -0.38 -3.83 31.04
N ALA A 685 -1.03 -4.58 31.93
CA ALA A 685 -2.36 -4.25 32.48
C ALA A 685 -2.38 -2.90 33.20
N ASP A 686 -1.30 -2.55 33.90
CA ASP A 686 -1.18 -1.28 34.63
C ASP A 686 -0.36 -0.21 33.87
N SER A 687 0.17 -0.55 32.69
CA SER A 687 0.96 0.39 31.89
C SER A 687 0.07 1.47 31.25
N PRO A 688 0.47 2.75 31.24
CA PRO A 688 -0.26 3.81 30.54
C PRO A 688 -0.24 3.60 29.02
N VAL A 689 0.78 2.92 28.51
CA VAL A 689 0.89 2.53 27.10
C VAL A 689 0.53 1.06 26.98
N LYS A 690 -0.47 0.75 26.14
CA LYS A 690 -0.88 -0.61 25.79
C LYS A 690 -0.24 -0.99 24.44
N PRO A 691 0.84 -1.80 24.42
CA PRO A 691 1.46 -2.21 23.17
C PRO A 691 0.50 -3.10 22.37
N SER A 692 0.53 -2.95 21.06
CA SER A 692 -0.41 -3.60 20.16
C SER A 692 -0.04 -5.06 19.87
N ILE A 693 -1.05 -5.93 19.73
CA ILE A 693 -0.85 -7.38 19.50
C ILE A 693 -1.38 -7.79 18.13
N GLY A 694 -0.60 -8.58 17.39
CA GLY A 694 -1.00 -9.21 16.15
C GLY A 694 -0.77 -10.71 16.18
N VAL A 695 -1.73 -11.49 15.68
CA VAL A 695 -1.58 -12.92 15.43
C VAL A 695 -1.74 -13.19 13.95
N VAL A 696 -0.71 -13.70 13.30
CA VAL A 696 -0.77 -14.06 11.89
C VAL A 696 -0.67 -15.57 11.72
N SER A 697 -1.55 -16.13 10.90
CA SER A 697 -1.41 -17.51 10.41
C SER A 697 -1.65 -17.56 8.90
N PRO A 698 -0.82 -18.28 8.13
CA PRO A 698 -1.01 -18.45 6.69
C PRO A 698 -2.32 -19.15 6.32
N PHE A 699 -2.92 -19.90 7.25
CA PHE A 699 -4.10 -20.73 7.00
C PHE A 699 -5.36 -20.11 7.61
N ARG A 700 -6.42 -19.98 6.80
CA ARG A 700 -7.66 -19.32 7.23
C ARG A 700 -8.38 -20.08 8.36
N ASP A 701 -8.37 -21.41 8.33
CA ASP A 701 -9.02 -22.23 9.36
C ASP A 701 -8.40 -21.99 10.74
N GLN A 702 -7.06 -21.89 10.81
CA GLN A 702 -6.35 -21.53 12.04
C GLN A 702 -6.73 -20.13 12.52
N VAL A 703 -6.80 -19.15 11.61
CA VAL A 703 -7.21 -17.77 11.94
C VAL A 703 -8.61 -17.73 12.53
N GLU A 704 -9.58 -18.41 11.91
CA GLU A 704 -10.96 -18.41 12.40
C GLU A 704 -11.10 -19.15 13.73
N ALA A 705 -10.38 -20.26 13.93
CA ALA A 705 -10.34 -20.96 15.20
C ALA A 705 -9.78 -20.09 16.34
N ILE A 706 -8.70 -19.35 16.08
CA ILE A 706 -8.13 -18.39 17.05
C ILE A 706 -9.12 -17.26 17.33
N ARG A 707 -9.77 -16.68 16.30
CA ARG A 707 -10.77 -15.62 16.47
C ARG A 707 -11.95 -16.05 17.32
N GLN A 708 -12.47 -17.26 17.09
CA GLN A 708 -13.57 -17.83 17.88
C GLN A 708 -13.22 -17.92 19.37
N ARG A 709 -11.99 -18.31 19.68
CA ARG A 709 -11.51 -18.43 21.07
C ARG A 709 -11.26 -17.08 21.73
N ILE A 710 -10.70 -16.12 20.99
CA ILE A 710 -10.48 -14.74 21.46
C ILE A 710 -11.80 -14.00 21.67
N ALA A 711 -12.87 -14.31 20.93
CA ALA A 711 -14.17 -13.68 21.10
C ALA A 711 -14.77 -13.88 22.50
N GLY A 712 -14.30 -14.87 23.27
CA GLY A 712 -14.66 -15.07 24.67
C GLY A 712 -13.92 -14.15 25.67
N LEU A 713 -12.94 -13.37 25.22
CA LEU A 713 -12.19 -12.41 26.06
C LEU A 713 -12.93 -11.06 26.14
N ASP A 714 -12.57 -10.27 27.15
CA ASP A 714 -13.12 -8.92 27.34
C ASP A 714 -12.83 -8.01 26.13
N LEU A 715 -13.91 -7.53 25.50
CA LEU A 715 -13.86 -6.67 24.31
C LEU A 715 -13.14 -5.35 24.55
N GLN A 716 -13.17 -4.79 25.77
CA GLN A 716 -12.44 -3.56 26.07
C GLN A 716 -10.92 -3.80 26.02
N ARG A 717 -10.44 -4.88 26.65
CA ARG A 717 -9.02 -5.26 26.59
C ARG A 717 -8.54 -5.49 25.15
N LEU A 718 -9.34 -6.18 24.33
CA LEU A 718 -8.97 -6.41 22.93
C LEU A 718 -8.83 -5.10 22.13
N ARG A 719 -9.67 -4.10 22.42
CA ARG A 719 -9.60 -2.78 21.80
C ARG A 719 -8.40 -1.97 22.29
N ASP A 720 -8.15 -1.96 23.60
CA ASP A 720 -7.04 -1.21 24.21
C ASP A 720 -5.68 -1.68 23.67
N PHE A 721 -5.52 -3.01 23.52
CA PHE A 721 -4.34 -3.64 22.94
C PHE A 721 -4.40 -3.76 21.41
N ARG A 722 -5.44 -3.23 20.76
CA ARG A 722 -5.62 -3.23 19.29
C ARG A 722 -5.34 -4.60 18.66
N VAL A 723 -5.85 -5.66 19.28
CA VAL A 723 -5.60 -7.05 18.88
C VAL A 723 -6.14 -7.29 17.48
N LEU A 724 -5.29 -7.79 16.59
CA LEU A 724 -5.67 -8.22 15.25
C LEU A 724 -5.25 -9.66 15.03
N VAL A 725 -6.16 -10.49 14.53
CA VAL A 725 -5.87 -11.87 14.11
C VAL A 725 -6.32 -12.02 12.67
N ASP A 726 -5.41 -12.33 11.75
CA ASP A 726 -5.72 -12.53 10.32
C ASP A 726 -4.62 -13.32 9.61
N THR A 727 -4.85 -13.62 8.34
CA THR A 727 -3.85 -14.07 7.37
C THR A 727 -2.87 -12.95 7.00
N PRO A 728 -1.73 -13.24 6.36
CA PRO A 728 -0.80 -12.21 5.89
C PRO A 728 -1.45 -11.13 5.01
N TYR A 729 -2.52 -11.47 4.28
CA TYR A 729 -3.33 -10.52 3.50
C TYR A 729 -4.02 -9.47 4.37
N GLY A 730 -4.59 -9.86 5.52
CA GLY A 730 -5.23 -8.92 6.45
C GLY A 730 -4.24 -8.05 7.23
N PHE A 731 -2.97 -8.45 7.31
CA PHE A 731 -1.89 -7.67 7.92
C PHE A 731 -1.18 -6.72 6.94
N GLN A 732 -1.62 -6.66 5.69
CA GLN A 732 -0.96 -5.81 4.70
C GLN A 732 -1.19 -4.32 5.03
N GLY A 733 -0.10 -3.56 5.16
CA GLY A 733 -0.12 -2.18 5.65
C GLY A 733 -0.32 -2.03 7.16
N GLU A 734 -0.63 -3.11 7.89
CA GLU A 734 -0.73 -3.13 9.34
C GLU A 734 0.60 -3.53 10.00
N GLU A 735 0.81 -3.07 11.23
CA GLU A 735 1.97 -3.42 12.07
C GLU A 735 1.56 -3.50 13.54
N ARG A 736 2.27 -4.31 14.32
CA ARG A 736 2.00 -4.49 15.75
C ARG A 736 3.29 -4.52 16.56
N ASP A 737 3.20 -4.17 17.83
CA ASP A 737 4.36 -4.15 18.73
C ASP A 737 4.81 -5.57 19.06
N LEU A 738 3.85 -6.47 19.32
CA LEU A 738 4.03 -7.91 19.38
C LEU A 738 3.35 -8.59 18.18
N MET A 739 4.10 -9.41 17.44
CA MET A 739 3.54 -10.36 16.49
C MET A 739 3.71 -11.79 16.99
N ILE A 740 2.65 -12.59 16.90
CA ILE A 740 2.66 -14.02 17.13
C ILE A 740 2.38 -14.69 15.77
N ILE A 741 3.27 -15.55 15.31
CA ILE A 741 3.14 -16.29 14.06
C ILE A 741 2.81 -17.73 14.40
N SER A 742 1.60 -18.19 14.03
CA SER A 742 1.23 -19.61 14.08
C SER A 742 1.28 -20.18 12.67
N PHE A 743 2.31 -20.98 12.38
CA PHE A 743 2.42 -21.63 11.09
C PHE A 743 1.42 -22.77 10.91
N ALA A 744 0.87 -23.33 12.01
CA ALA A 744 -0.10 -24.42 12.01
C ALA A 744 0.34 -25.59 11.11
N LEU A 745 1.64 -25.89 11.14
CA LEU A 745 2.23 -27.04 10.48
C LEU A 745 2.49 -28.15 11.51
N ASP A 746 2.63 -29.38 11.02
CA ASP A 746 3.15 -30.52 11.76
C ASP A 746 4.27 -31.21 10.95
N ALA A 747 4.82 -32.31 11.46
CA ALA A 747 5.89 -33.05 10.79
C ALA A 747 5.47 -33.69 9.45
N ASN A 748 4.17 -33.85 9.17
CA ASN A 748 3.66 -34.56 8.00
C ASN A 748 3.02 -33.63 6.94
N ALA A 749 2.89 -32.33 7.23
CA ALA A 749 2.16 -31.36 6.42
C ALA A 749 2.95 -30.83 5.19
N SER A 750 3.48 -31.73 4.36
CA SER A 750 4.31 -31.39 3.18
C SER A 750 3.61 -30.47 2.17
N GLN A 751 2.34 -30.71 1.86
CA GLN A 751 1.56 -29.87 0.93
C GLN A 751 1.31 -28.46 1.50
N ALA A 752 1.08 -28.35 2.80
CA ALA A 752 0.88 -27.08 3.47
C ALA A 752 2.15 -26.24 3.51
N ALA A 753 3.32 -26.90 3.69
CA ALA A 753 4.61 -26.25 3.67
C ALA A 753 4.89 -25.58 2.30
N VAL A 754 4.49 -26.22 1.18
CA VAL A 754 4.65 -25.63 -0.17
C VAL A 754 3.98 -24.26 -0.27
N TYR A 755 2.80 -24.08 0.32
CA TYR A 755 2.10 -22.79 0.32
C TYR A 755 2.91 -21.68 1.04
N LEU A 756 3.67 -22.04 2.09
CA LEU A 756 4.53 -21.11 2.82
C LEU A 756 5.77 -20.68 2.06
N ASN A 757 6.17 -21.44 1.04
CA ASN A 757 7.34 -21.10 0.23
C ASN A 757 7.07 -19.98 -0.78
N ARG A 758 5.87 -19.39 -0.77
CA ARG A 758 5.52 -18.19 -1.52
C ARG A 758 6.26 -16.95 -0.97
N PRO A 759 7.20 -16.35 -1.72
CA PRO A 759 8.07 -15.28 -1.21
C PRO A 759 7.32 -14.03 -0.74
N ASP A 760 6.29 -13.62 -1.50
CA ASP A 760 5.47 -12.44 -1.24
C ASP A 760 4.71 -12.55 0.09
N MET A 761 4.03 -13.67 0.30
CA MET A 761 3.25 -13.95 1.51
C MET A 761 4.14 -14.14 2.73
N PHE A 762 5.23 -14.91 2.57
CA PHE A 762 6.17 -15.18 3.66
C PHE A 762 6.84 -13.89 4.16
N ASN A 763 7.30 -13.04 3.24
CA ASN A 763 7.91 -11.76 3.59
C ASN A 763 6.93 -10.85 4.33
N VAL A 764 5.66 -10.79 3.91
CA VAL A 764 4.65 -10.02 4.66
C VAL A 764 4.48 -10.57 6.06
N ALA A 765 4.32 -11.88 6.23
CA ALA A 765 4.09 -12.52 7.53
C ALA A 765 5.19 -12.17 8.57
N ILE A 766 6.46 -12.18 8.17
CA ILE A 766 7.60 -12.00 9.09
C ILE A 766 8.03 -10.53 9.29
N THR A 767 7.44 -9.55 8.60
CA THR A 767 7.87 -8.13 8.62
C THR A 767 6.88 -7.16 9.28
N ARG A 768 5.89 -7.70 10.02
CA ARG A 768 4.85 -6.90 10.67
C ARG A 768 5.20 -6.45 12.10
N ALA A 769 6.19 -7.09 12.72
CA ALA A 769 6.59 -6.82 14.10
C ALA A 769 7.43 -5.54 14.23
N ARG A 770 7.12 -4.70 15.22
CA ARG A 770 7.93 -3.53 15.58
C ARG A 770 8.96 -3.85 16.66
N GLU A 771 8.53 -4.52 17.74
CA GLU A 771 9.37 -4.72 18.93
C GLU A 771 9.67 -6.20 19.22
N ARG A 772 8.67 -7.09 19.12
CA ARG A 772 8.83 -8.53 19.40
C ARG A 772 8.04 -9.40 18.43
N GLN A 773 8.61 -10.55 18.08
CA GLN A 773 7.99 -11.59 17.28
C GLN A 773 8.20 -12.95 17.92
N VAL A 774 7.11 -13.70 18.13
CA VAL A 774 7.12 -15.07 18.62
C VAL A 774 6.60 -15.97 17.51
N VAL A 775 7.41 -16.94 17.11
CA VAL A 775 7.12 -17.90 16.05
C VAL A 775 6.82 -19.24 16.69
N LEU A 776 5.62 -19.75 16.46
CA LEU A 776 5.18 -21.08 16.87
C LEU A 776 5.33 -22.02 15.68
N PHE A 777 6.00 -23.15 15.90
CA PHE A 777 6.22 -24.16 14.88
C PHE A 777 6.18 -25.55 15.49
N SER A 778 5.33 -26.42 14.96
CA SER A 778 5.13 -27.78 15.51
C SER A 778 5.73 -28.91 14.67
N GLY A 779 6.81 -28.64 13.93
CA GLY A 779 7.48 -29.63 13.08
C GLY A 779 9.00 -29.67 13.27
N ASP A 780 9.70 -30.40 12.39
CA ASP A 780 11.16 -30.38 12.27
C ASP A 780 11.57 -29.66 10.99
N GLU A 781 12.23 -28.51 11.11
CA GLU A 781 12.66 -27.71 9.96
C GLU A 781 13.63 -28.45 9.04
N ARG A 782 14.33 -29.48 9.54
CA ARG A 782 15.28 -30.28 8.75
C ARG A 782 14.60 -31.15 7.70
N GLN A 783 13.30 -31.42 7.86
CA GLN A 783 12.49 -32.16 6.91
C GLN A 783 12.07 -31.31 5.70
N LEU A 784 12.18 -29.98 5.81
CA LEU A 784 11.96 -29.07 4.70
C LEU A 784 13.20 -28.99 3.80
N PRO A 785 13.03 -28.75 2.48
CA PRO A 785 14.15 -28.49 1.57
C PRO A 785 15.07 -27.37 2.07
N THR A 786 16.38 -27.46 1.77
CA THR A 786 17.39 -26.48 2.21
C THR A 786 17.18 -25.08 1.64
N ASP A 787 16.47 -24.98 0.51
CA ASP A 787 16.09 -23.74 -0.13
C ASP A 787 14.75 -23.17 0.35
N HIS A 788 14.01 -23.93 1.16
CA HIS A 788 12.70 -23.53 1.68
C HIS A 788 12.81 -22.32 2.61
N LEU A 789 11.96 -21.30 2.38
CA LEU A 789 12.00 -20.04 3.12
C LEU A 789 11.81 -20.22 4.62
N LEU A 790 10.84 -21.04 5.03
CA LEU A 790 10.59 -21.34 6.46
C LEU A 790 11.82 -21.94 7.14
N ARG A 791 12.48 -22.94 6.52
CA ARG A 791 13.69 -23.56 7.09
C ARG A 791 14.79 -22.55 7.31
N ARG A 792 15.13 -21.80 6.24
CA ARG A 792 16.17 -20.75 6.30
C ARG A 792 15.84 -19.70 7.36
N TYR A 793 14.57 -19.36 7.52
CA TYR A 793 14.13 -18.40 8.51
C TYR A 793 14.32 -18.92 9.95
N LEU A 794 13.86 -20.14 10.23
CA LEU A 794 14.01 -20.78 11.54
C LEU A 794 15.49 -21.00 11.91
N GLU A 795 16.31 -21.42 10.95
CA GLU A 795 17.77 -21.56 11.13
C GLU A 795 18.42 -20.20 11.42
N SER A 796 18.01 -19.12 10.73
CA SER A 796 18.55 -17.77 10.95
C SER A 796 18.18 -17.16 12.30
N ALA A 797 17.06 -17.58 12.89
CA ALA A 797 16.58 -17.07 14.18
C ALA A 797 17.43 -17.57 15.36
N GLY A 798 18.12 -18.70 15.22
CA GLY A 798 19.04 -19.25 16.22
C GLY A 798 20.44 -18.66 16.19
N GLU A 799 20.79 -17.89 15.15
CA GLU A 799 22.11 -17.26 15.05
C GLU A 799 22.15 -15.93 15.81
N ALA A 800 22.82 -15.93 16.96
CA ALA A 800 23.21 -14.70 17.62
C ALA A 800 24.00 -13.83 16.63
N PRO A 801 23.80 -12.49 16.60
CA PRO A 801 24.60 -11.62 15.77
C PRO A 801 26.07 -11.82 16.14
N ARG A 802 26.83 -12.50 15.29
CA ARG A 802 28.28 -12.58 15.45
C ARG A 802 28.79 -11.16 15.22
N PRO A 803 29.54 -10.56 16.17
CA PRO A 803 30.24 -9.32 15.86
C PRO A 803 31.18 -9.60 14.69
N THR A 804 30.79 -9.15 13.50
CA THR A 804 31.45 -9.50 12.23
C THR A 804 32.82 -8.84 12.09
N HIS A 805 33.17 -7.95 13.00
CA HIS A 805 34.48 -7.30 13.03
C HIS A 805 35.29 -7.87 14.18
N GLN A 806 36.30 -8.68 13.85
CA GLN A 806 37.49 -8.81 14.69
C GLN A 806 37.96 -7.39 14.99
N GLN A 807 38.01 -7.00 16.27
CA GLN A 807 38.59 -5.72 16.67
C GLN A 807 40.02 -5.69 16.12
N PRO A 808 40.35 -4.82 15.14
CA PRO A 808 41.74 -4.56 14.82
C PRO A 808 42.39 -3.95 16.07
N GLU A 809 43.71 -4.04 16.22
CA GLU A 809 44.42 -3.42 17.35
C GLU A 809 43.93 -1.98 17.56
N GLN A 810 43.29 -1.73 18.70
CA GLN A 810 42.85 -0.40 19.09
C GLN A 810 44.10 0.49 19.27
N ASP A 811 44.09 1.68 18.67
CA ASP A 811 45.16 2.64 18.88
C ASP A 811 45.23 3.04 20.37
N ALA A 812 46.40 3.48 20.83
CA ALA A 812 46.60 3.87 22.22
C ALA A 812 45.65 5.00 22.66
N PHE A 813 45.28 5.90 21.74
CA PHE A 813 44.38 7.01 22.01
C PHE A 813 42.92 6.57 22.16
N GLU A 814 42.40 5.74 21.25
CA GLU A 814 41.01 5.26 21.32
C GLU A 814 40.78 4.46 22.60
N ARG A 815 41.79 3.67 23.00
CA ARG A 815 41.83 3.01 24.33
C ARG A 815 41.79 4.00 25.47
N ALA A 816 42.59 5.08 25.42
CA ALA A 816 42.60 6.08 26.48
C ALA A 816 41.25 6.82 26.61
N LEU A 817 40.62 7.18 25.49
CA LEU A 817 39.29 7.78 25.46
C LEU A 817 38.23 6.83 26.03
N CYS A 818 38.21 5.58 25.56
CA CYS A 818 37.26 4.58 26.04
C CYS A 818 37.45 4.29 27.53
N ALA A 819 38.69 4.14 28.00
CA ALA A 819 38.99 3.95 29.42
C ALA A 819 38.51 5.14 30.27
N ALA A 820 38.75 6.38 29.81
CA ALA A 820 38.29 7.58 30.51
C ALA A 820 36.75 7.63 30.62
N LEU A 821 36.02 7.24 29.57
CA LEU A 821 34.56 7.15 29.59
C LEU A 821 34.07 6.01 30.51
N GLN A 822 34.72 4.85 30.47
CA GLN A 822 34.38 3.69 31.29
C GLN A 822 34.54 3.96 32.79
N THR A 823 35.56 4.73 33.20
CA THR A 823 35.71 5.15 34.61
C THR A 823 34.52 5.99 35.13
N HIS A 824 33.73 6.58 34.23
CA HIS A 824 32.52 7.35 34.56
C HIS A 824 31.21 6.56 34.34
N GLY A 825 31.31 5.23 34.20
CA GLY A 825 30.14 4.35 34.04
C GLY A 825 29.51 4.36 32.65
N VAL A 826 30.26 4.77 31.62
CA VAL A 826 29.82 4.78 30.22
C VAL A 826 30.30 3.50 29.53
N ALA A 827 29.38 2.74 28.94
CA ALA A 827 29.73 1.60 28.10
C ALA A 827 30.13 2.08 26.70
N THR A 828 31.19 1.50 26.13
CA THR A 828 31.78 1.96 24.86
C THR A 828 31.97 0.81 23.87
N TRP A 829 31.63 1.03 22.61
CA TRP A 829 31.85 0.10 21.50
C TRP A 829 32.54 0.81 20.35
N THR A 830 33.67 0.27 19.90
CA THR A 830 34.46 0.82 18.79
C THR A 830 34.05 0.18 17.47
N ARG A 831 34.05 0.93 16.36
CA ARG A 831 33.67 0.43 15.02
C ARG A 831 32.29 -0.25 15.01
N TYR A 832 31.31 0.41 15.62
CA TYR A 832 29.96 -0.13 15.76
C TYR A 832 29.13 0.10 14.49
N PRO A 833 28.58 -0.94 13.83
CA PRO A 833 27.71 -0.76 12.67
C PRO A 833 26.34 -0.22 13.12
N LEU A 834 25.89 0.88 12.52
CA LEU A 834 24.59 1.49 12.78
C LEU A 834 24.11 2.26 11.55
N ALA A 835 22.85 2.07 11.15
CA ALA A 835 22.25 2.74 9.99
C ALA A 835 23.10 2.62 8.70
N GLY A 836 23.77 1.49 8.50
CA GLY A 836 24.67 1.26 7.35
C GLY A 836 25.97 2.04 7.38
N LEU A 837 26.29 2.69 8.51
CA LEU A 837 27.54 3.39 8.78
C LEU A 837 28.34 2.63 9.82
N LEU A 838 29.67 2.77 9.77
CA LEU A 838 30.56 2.30 10.82
C LEU A 838 30.90 3.50 11.72
N LEU A 839 30.47 3.47 12.97
CA LEU A 839 30.75 4.52 13.96
C LEU A 839 32.11 4.32 14.58
N ASP A 840 32.88 5.39 14.77
CA ASP A 840 34.20 5.30 15.41
C ASP A 840 34.04 4.81 16.86
N VAL A 841 33.30 5.55 17.69
CA VAL A 841 32.94 5.13 19.06
C VAL A 841 31.46 5.36 19.32
N PHE A 842 30.76 4.31 19.74
CA PHE A 842 29.41 4.36 20.27
C PHE A 842 29.46 4.29 21.81
N CYS A 843 28.74 5.18 22.48
CA CYS A 843 28.70 5.30 23.93
C CYS A 843 27.27 5.13 24.44
N GLN A 844 27.09 4.45 25.58
CA GLN A 844 25.81 4.33 26.27
C GLN A 844 25.96 4.57 27.78
N ARG A 845 25.06 5.38 28.34
CA ARG A 845 24.91 5.58 29.79
C ARG A 845 23.42 5.57 30.16
N GLY A 846 22.96 4.50 30.80
CA GLY A 846 21.51 4.26 30.98
C GLY A 846 20.81 4.17 29.61
N ASP A 847 19.75 4.96 29.43
CA ASP A 847 18.98 5.02 28.16
C ASP A 847 19.57 6.00 27.14
N LYS A 848 20.56 6.81 27.52
CA LYS A 848 21.18 7.78 26.62
C LYS A 848 22.29 7.12 25.79
N CYS A 849 22.29 7.43 24.51
CA CYS A 849 23.26 6.95 23.53
C CYS A 849 23.92 8.13 22.81
N LEU A 850 25.23 8.05 22.58
CA LEU A 850 26.01 9.07 21.88
C LEU A 850 27.00 8.40 20.93
N ALA A 851 27.08 8.87 19.69
CA ALA A 851 28.18 8.56 18.79
C ALA A 851 29.26 9.63 18.88
N ILE A 852 30.53 9.20 18.82
CA ILE A 852 31.68 10.09 18.70
C ILE A 852 32.28 9.89 17.32
N ASP A 853 32.44 10.97 16.57
CA ASP A 853 33.15 11.02 15.29
C ASP A 853 34.59 11.51 15.55
N LEU A 854 35.57 10.64 15.34
CA LEU A 854 36.97 10.88 15.69
C LEU A 854 37.74 11.53 14.53
N ILE A 855 37.94 12.84 14.60
CA ILE A 855 38.55 13.62 13.51
C ILE A 855 40.08 13.65 13.59
N GLY A 856 40.74 13.15 12.54
CA GLY A 856 42.19 13.17 12.44
C GLY A 856 42.89 12.11 13.28
N PHE A 857 42.18 11.02 13.56
CA PHE A 857 42.67 9.88 14.32
C PHE A 857 43.44 8.89 13.42
N PRO A 858 44.59 8.36 13.86
CA PRO A 858 45.40 7.44 13.05
C PRO A 858 44.71 6.08 12.83
N GLY A 859 44.35 5.79 11.58
CA GLY A 859 43.78 4.51 11.18
C GLY A 859 42.94 4.61 9.90
N GLU A 860 42.26 3.53 9.53
CA GLU A 860 41.16 3.60 8.57
C GLU A 860 40.04 4.47 9.16
N GLY A 861 39.76 5.61 8.52
CA GLY A 861 38.75 6.57 9.00
C GLY A 861 39.29 7.92 9.48
N GLU A 862 40.58 8.25 9.27
CA GLU A 862 41.20 9.52 9.72
C GLU A 862 40.42 10.81 9.35
N GLY A 863 39.49 10.75 8.40
CA GLY A 863 38.65 11.87 7.96
C GLY A 863 37.66 12.37 9.03
N PHE A 864 36.57 12.97 8.56
CA PHE A 864 35.42 13.34 9.38
C PHE A 864 34.16 12.92 8.66
N LEU A 865 33.05 12.76 9.38
CA LEU A 865 31.78 12.41 8.75
C LEU A 865 31.26 13.55 7.88
N GLU A 866 30.88 13.22 6.64
CA GLU A 866 30.15 14.17 5.78
C GLU A 866 28.80 14.53 6.38
N LEU A 867 28.26 15.70 6.03
CA LEU A 867 27.00 16.21 6.59
C LEU A 867 25.85 15.21 6.47
N GLU A 868 25.75 14.50 5.36
CA GLU A 868 24.69 13.52 5.17
C GLU A 868 24.79 12.35 6.16
N ARG A 869 26.01 11.96 6.56
CA ARG A 869 26.20 10.92 7.58
C ARG A 869 25.72 11.39 8.95
N TYR A 870 25.98 12.65 9.34
CA TYR A 870 25.38 13.22 10.55
C TYR A 870 23.84 13.23 10.48
N ARG A 871 23.26 13.57 9.33
CA ARG A 871 21.81 13.56 9.12
C ARG A 871 21.21 12.15 9.22
N VAL A 872 21.87 11.13 8.66
CA VAL A 872 21.46 9.72 8.82
C VAL A 872 21.44 9.33 10.30
N LEU A 873 22.47 9.68 11.07
CA LEU A 873 22.55 9.37 12.50
C LEU A 873 21.50 10.14 13.32
N ALA A 874 21.25 11.40 12.99
CA ALA A 874 20.17 12.19 13.59
C ALA A 874 18.79 11.56 13.32
N ARG A 875 18.51 11.14 12.07
CA ARG A 875 17.28 10.39 11.71
C ARG A 875 17.19 9.05 12.43
N ALA A 876 18.32 8.41 12.71
CA ALA A 876 18.38 7.20 13.53
C ALA A 876 18.17 7.46 15.03
N GLY A 877 17.94 8.71 15.43
CA GLY A 877 17.76 9.11 16.84
C GLY A 877 19.04 8.98 17.66
N LEU A 878 20.20 9.17 17.04
CA LEU A 878 21.50 9.13 17.69
C LEU A 878 22.16 10.50 17.63
N GLU A 879 22.51 11.05 18.79
CA GLU A 879 23.32 12.26 18.86
C GLU A 879 24.77 11.95 18.49
N VAL A 880 25.42 12.86 17.78
CA VAL A 880 26.82 12.72 17.33
C VAL A 880 27.65 13.88 17.86
N LEU A 881 28.84 13.59 18.39
CA LEU A 881 29.82 14.58 18.79
C LEU A 881 31.11 14.42 17.98
N PRO A 882 31.47 15.39 17.10
CA PRO A 882 32.74 15.38 16.39
C PRO A 882 33.91 15.81 17.29
N LEU A 883 34.78 14.88 17.65
CA LEU A 883 35.94 15.08 18.52
C LEU A 883 37.24 14.95 17.72
N SER A 884 38.02 16.01 17.64
CA SER A 884 39.33 15.94 16.98
C SER A 884 40.44 15.45 17.91
N TYR A 885 41.38 14.69 17.35
CA TYR A 885 42.59 14.24 18.06
C TYR A 885 43.33 15.42 18.70
N GLY A 886 43.50 16.52 17.94
CA GLY A 886 44.17 17.71 18.44
C GLY A 886 43.50 18.28 19.68
N LEU A 887 42.16 18.30 19.75
CA LEU A 887 41.45 18.85 20.89
C LEU A 887 41.58 17.94 22.12
N TRP A 888 41.44 16.62 21.96
CA TRP A 888 41.66 15.68 23.07
C TRP A 888 43.10 15.74 23.62
N SER A 889 44.10 15.84 22.74
CA SER A 889 45.52 15.97 23.12
C SER A 889 45.80 17.23 23.95
N GLN A 890 45.04 18.31 23.74
CA GLN A 890 45.29 19.60 24.40
C GLN A 890 44.37 19.88 25.60
N GLU A 891 43.11 19.47 25.55
CA GLU A 891 42.09 19.72 26.59
C GLU A 891 41.23 18.46 26.86
N PRO A 892 41.82 17.34 27.34
CA PRO A 892 41.10 16.07 27.51
C PRO A 892 39.98 16.14 28.55
N GLU A 893 40.18 16.82 29.69
CA GLU A 893 39.13 16.96 30.72
C GLU A 893 37.91 17.70 30.21
N ARG A 894 38.13 18.74 29.39
CA ARG A 894 37.06 19.54 28.81
C ARG A 894 36.28 18.76 27.75
N ALA A 895 36.98 17.98 26.93
CA ALA A 895 36.36 17.06 25.98
C ALA A 895 35.52 16.00 26.70
N LEU A 896 36.06 15.42 27.77
CA LEU A 896 35.35 14.45 28.61
C LEU A 896 34.11 15.05 29.26
N GLN A 897 34.20 16.27 29.80
CA GLN A 897 33.05 16.97 30.36
C GLN A 897 31.94 17.19 29.32
N ALA A 898 32.28 17.56 28.08
CA ALA A 898 31.31 17.74 27.01
C ALA A 898 30.63 16.42 26.62
N LEU A 899 31.39 15.31 26.56
CA LEU A 899 30.84 13.97 26.32
C LEU A 899 29.88 13.55 27.45
N LEU A 900 30.29 13.75 28.71
CA LEU A 900 29.51 13.38 29.88
C LEU A 900 28.23 14.21 30.08
N GLN A 901 28.21 15.47 29.61
CA GLN A 901 27.00 16.30 29.64
C GLN A 901 25.91 15.82 28.68
N ARG A 902 26.29 15.17 27.58
CA ARG A 902 25.35 14.62 26.58
C ARG A 902 24.86 13.21 26.93
N LEU A 903 25.69 12.44 27.65
CA LEU A 903 25.35 11.15 28.27
C LEU A 903 24.64 11.31 29.62
#